data_AF-A0A4S1E0H4-F1
#
_entry.id   AF-A0A4S1E0H4-F1
#
_cell.length_a   1.000
_cell.length_b   1.000
_cell.length_c   1.000
_cell.angle_alpha   90.00
_cell.angle_beta   90.00
_cell.angle_gamma   90.00
#
_symmetry.space_group_name_H-M   'P 1'
#
loop_
_entity.id
_entity.type
_entity.pdbx_description
1 polymer ?
#
loop_
_entity_poly.entity_id
_entity_poly.type
_entity_poly.pdbx_seq_one_letter_code
_entity_poly.pdbx_strand_id
1 'polypeptide(L)'
;MGIKDSLKSLFTKKESVEYTSNKQFEILLDELISEGYYKNEYGSYISTSSLSKLKAYNSIKALDIEMKKELLFYLIEPIKKYEILSSKPGSHQSREHVWQKSYTYSELFNLLMRSNLDFSTDEIIKMINEFIESDKTKKRNFTDWPIGFTVQQIERIVKKNGLDDKLKTFLKGLLESPQFKLTKHYWGADIEKVRVKVEKIVFESENEEGRVAPYNLSDDRLAQIVNPQITNLKEELKDQWYALFHLFMKATGSKPTQKYLKTTSEIIDGIGLAKYKNSTHEWLSLCSSLKAVDTPREIKYPGGEVYNYVSSEYLHEKNLIFLKGLIWSMSKFHDSKTLSVIAKLTERCFEKVPGVGPTAAGVGNACIYTLGNTRGLEGISHLSRLKLKIKQNNTKKLIENYIESSSQKLGISTSEIEELSIPDFGLVDGFKSYAFDDYTLKIEIEALGKVQLSWIKPDGSIQKTAPSFIKESAKHKQVLKKAKETVAQIKKYLTAQRDRIDRLYLYDRIWIYDNFLKYYLNHGLVSFIAKDLIWNFKSDKKEVSATWREGKWKDVENNELQWVDSQTEVRLWHPINASVDEVLNWRNRLETLEVKQALKQAYREVYVLTDAEVNTKTYSNRMAAHLLKQHQFKALTGIRGWHYSLMGAYDDGRDGDIAKIALKEYNLEAQFWINEINVDDAFNDAGIWDYIATDQVRFIDSENEVKDLIEIPKIILSEIMRDVDLFVGVASVGNDPEWRDNGGLPQYRDYWTSYSFGELTEVAKTRKDILEKLVPRLKIGKVASFEGKFLKIKGKKRVYKIHIGSTNILMEPNDEYLCIVPARGKAVNTENVFLPFEGDRGLSLVLSKAFLLADDDKITDTTILSQINR
;
A
#
# COMPACT_ATOMS: atom_id res chain seq x y z
N MET A 1 -68.23 -36.59 -5.47
CA MET A 1 -68.83 -35.49 -6.24
C MET A 1 -67.70 -34.72 -6.90
N GLY A 2 -67.53 -34.59 -8.21
CA GLY A 2 -68.12 -35.15 -9.40
C GLY A 2 -67.26 -34.59 -10.54
N ILE A 3 -66.75 -35.46 -11.43
CA ILE A 3 -65.84 -35.12 -12.54
C ILE A 3 -66.40 -34.02 -13.48
N LYS A 4 -67.70 -33.73 -13.38
CA LYS A 4 -68.39 -32.63 -14.09
C LYS A 4 -67.94 -31.22 -13.67
N ASP A 5 -67.55 -30.98 -12.41
CA ASP A 5 -67.12 -29.62 -11.99
C ASP A 5 -65.68 -29.31 -12.44
N SER A 6 -64.82 -30.34 -12.50
CA SER A 6 -63.46 -30.20 -13.02
C SER A 6 -63.45 -29.90 -14.52
N LEU A 7 -64.39 -30.45 -15.29
CA LEU A 7 -64.55 -30.15 -16.72
C LEU A 7 -65.10 -28.75 -17.00
N LYS A 8 -65.92 -28.17 -16.10
CA LYS A 8 -66.37 -26.77 -16.24
C LYS A 8 -65.22 -25.75 -16.05
N SER A 9 -64.21 -26.08 -15.25
CA SER A 9 -63.00 -25.25 -15.10
C SER A 9 -62.06 -25.27 -16.31
N LEU A 10 -62.17 -26.29 -17.17
CA LEU A 10 -61.41 -26.42 -18.42
C LEU A 10 -62.04 -25.61 -19.58
N PHE A 11 -63.32 -25.25 -19.48
CA PHE A 11 -64.05 -24.48 -20.50
C PHE A 11 -64.50 -23.09 -20.03
N THR A 12 -64.05 -22.63 -18.86
CA THR A 12 -64.13 -21.21 -18.53
C THR A 12 -63.13 -20.51 -19.45
N LYS A 13 -63.66 -19.91 -20.54
CA LYS A 13 -62.96 -18.91 -21.35
C LYS A 13 -62.24 -17.98 -20.37
N LYS A 14 -60.92 -18.12 -20.25
CA LYS A 14 -60.09 -16.99 -19.83
C LYS A 14 -60.49 -15.88 -20.78
N GLU A 15 -61.01 -14.79 -20.26
CA GLU A 15 -61.05 -13.53 -20.98
C GLU A 15 -59.63 -13.31 -21.49
N SER A 16 -59.43 -13.62 -22.76
CA SER A 16 -58.29 -13.16 -23.51
C SER A 16 -58.42 -11.65 -23.49
N VAL A 17 -57.60 -10.99 -22.67
CA VAL A 17 -57.26 -9.60 -22.92
C VAL A 17 -56.87 -9.57 -24.40
N GLU A 18 -57.70 -8.93 -25.21
CA GLU A 18 -57.49 -8.81 -26.65
C GLU A 18 -56.11 -8.17 -26.85
N TYR A 19 -55.13 -8.99 -27.21
CA TYR A 19 -53.89 -8.52 -27.75
C TYR A 19 -54.24 -7.80 -29.05
N THR A 20 -54.25 -6.47 -29.02
CA THR A 20 -54.44 -5.67 -30.22
C THR A 20 -53.19 -5.82 -31.07
N SER A 21 -53.19 -6.80 -31.97
CA SER A 21 -52.11 -7.01 -32.92
C SER A 21 -51.94 -5.73 -33.74
N ASN A 22 -50.78 -5.09 -33.61
CA ASN A 22 -50.38 -3.98 -34.45
C ASN A 22 -49.38 -4.52 -35.47
N LYS A 23 -49.87 -4.83 -36.68
CA LYS A 23 -49.07 -5.41 -37.76
C LYS A 23 -47.84 -4.57 -38.11
N GLN A 24 -47.92 -3.25 -37.99
CA GLN A 24 -46.79 -2.36 -38.26
C GLN A 24 -45.67 -2.57 -37.24
N PHE A 25 -46.00 -2.69 -35.95
CA PHE A 25 -45.01 -2.98 -34.91
C PHE A 25 -44.47 -4.41 -34.99
N GLU A 26 -45.30 -5.39 -35.35
CA GLU A 26 -44.85 -6.77 -35.57
C GLU A 26 -43.79 -6.85 -36.66
N ILE A 27 -43.99 -6.17 -37.80
CA ILE A 27 -43.01 -6.08 -38.88
C ILE A 27 -41.69 -5.47 -38.40
N LEU A 28 -41.75 -4.32 -37.72
CA LEU A 28 -40.55 -3.65 -37.21
C LEU A 28 -39.76 -4.52 -36.23
N LEU A 29 -40.45 -5.25 -35.35
CA LEU A 29 -39.81 -6.12 -34.37
C LEU A 29 -39.25 -7.40 -35.00
N ASP A 30 -39.95 -8.00 -35.95
CA ASP A 30 -39.45 -9.20 -36.65
C ASP A 30 -38.27 -8.86 -37.58
N GLU A 31 -38.26 -7.69 -38.22
CA GLU A 31 -37.08 -7.17 -38.95
C GLU A 31 -35.88 -6.98 -38.01
N LEU A 32 -36.11 -6.38 -36.82
CA LEU A 32 -35.07 -6.18 -35.82
C LEU A 32 -34.49 -7.50 -35.31
N ILE A 33 -35.34 -8.50 -35.03
CA ILE A 33 -34.91 -9.82 -34.59
C ILE A 33 -34.16 -10.56 -35.72
N SER A 34 -34.69 -10.49 -36.94
CA SER A 34 -34.09 -11.18 -38.10
C SER A 34 -32.71 -10.61 -38.43
N GLU A 35 -32.55 -9.29 -38.41
CA GLU A 35 -31.26 -8.64 -38.65
C GLU A 35 -30.29 -8.88 -37.48
N GLY A 36 -30.77 -8.77 -36.24
CA GLY A 36 -29.94 -8.90 -35.04
C GLY A 36 -29.34 -10.29 -34.81
N TYR A 37 -29.98 -11.34 -35.34
CA TYR A 37 -29.54 -12.73 -35.17
C TYR A 37 -29.15 -13.43 -36.49
N TYR A 38 -29.09 -12.71 -37.61
CA TYR A 38 -28.58 -13.24 -38.87
C TYR A 38 -27.12 -13.68 -38.72
N LYS A 39 -26.81 -14.95 -39.00
CA LYS A 39 -25.46 -15.58 -38.91
C LYS A 39 -24.82 -15.69 -37.51
N ASN A 40 -25.57 -15.51 -36.41
CA ASN A 40 -25.05 -15.60 -35.04
C ASN A 40 -23.88 -14.62 -34.70
N GLU A 41 -23.72 -13.53 -35.46
CA GLU A 41 -22.62 -12.55 -35.26
C GLU A 41 -22.60 -11.90 -33.85
N TYR A 42 -23.74 -11.84 -33.16
CA TYR A 42 -23.88 -11.15 -31.88
C TYR A 42 -24.17 -12.08 -30.69
N GLY A 43 -24.12 -13.42 -30.87
CA GLY A 43 -24.40 -14.41 -29.83
C GLY A 43 -25.89 -14.50 -29.44
N SER A 44 -26.20 -15.17 -28.32
CA SER A 44 -27.59 -15.35 -27.84
C SER A 44 -28.23 -14.10 -27.22
N TYR A 45 -27.46 -13.05 -26.97
CA TYR A 45 -27.90 -11.80 -26.36
C TYR A 45 -27.42 -10.57 -27.15
N ILE A 46 -28.31 -9.62 -27.44
CA ILE A 46 -27.94 -8.37 -28.12
C ILE A 46 -27.80 -7.24 -27.08
N SER A 47 -26.66 -6.55 -27.07
CA SER A 47 -26.37 -5.39 -26.21
C SER A 47 -26.77 -4.05 -26.84
N THR A 48 -26.86 -2.97 -26.04
CA THR A 48 -27.12 -1.61 -26.53
C THR A 48 -26.27 -1.22 -27.75
N SER A 49 -24.95 -1.46 -27.67
CA SER A 49 -24.01 -1.15 -28.76
C SER A 49 -24.26 -1.99 -30.00
N SER A 50 -24.76 -3.21 -29.84
CA SER A 50 -25.10 -4.10 -30.94
C SER A 50 -26.39 -3.64 -31.66
N LEU A 51 -27.45 -3.26 -30.94
CA LEU A 51 -28.68 -2.71 -31.59
C LEU A 51 -28.37 -1.47 -32.43
N SER A 52 -27.48 -0.59 -31.95
CA SER A 52 -27.14 0.64 -32.67
C SER A 52 -26.53 0.42 -34.06
N LYS A 53 -25.99 -0.78 -34.32
CA LYS A 53 -25.41 -1.17 -35.61
C LYS A 53 -26.45 -1.70 -36.60
N LEU A 54 -27.65 -2.06 -36.14
CA LEU A 54 -28.72 -2.63 -36.96
C LEU A 54 -29.48 -1.53 -37.70
N LYS A 55 -29.74 -1.74 -38.98
CA LYS A 55 -30.54 -0.81 -39.80
C LYS A 55 -31.98 -0.73 -39.29
N ALA A 56 -32.58 -1.86 -38.93
CA ALA A 56 -33.93 -1.96 -38.37
C ALA A 56 -34.07 -1.12 -37.09
N TYR A 57 -33.07 -1.16 -36.19
CA TYR A 57 -33.08 -0.31 -35.00
C TYR A 57 -33.02 1.18 -35.34
N ASN A 58 -32.20 1.57 -36.32
CA ASN A 58 -32.11 2.96 -36.75
C ASN A 58 -33.43 3.47 -37.35
N SER A 59 -34.16 2.63 -38.07
CA SER A 59 -35.53 2.93 -38.52
C SER A 59 -36.49 3.15 -37.35
N ILE A 60 -36.47 2.27 -36.35
CA ILE A 60 -37.30 2.41 -35.14
C ILE A 60 -36.92 3.68 -34.35
N LYS A 61 -35.62 3.99 -34.26
CA LYS A 61 -35.11 5.19 -33.59
C LYS A 61 -35.50 6.47 -34.33
N ALA A 62 -35.74 6.42 -35.64
CA ALA A 62 -36.15 7.56 -36.46
C ALA A 62 -37.66 7.87 -36.39
N LEU A 63 -38.48 6.98 -35.81
CA LEU A 63 -39.92 7.21 -35.61
C LEU A 63 -40.18 8.53 -34.86
N ASP A 64 -41.31 9.17 -35.12
CA ASP A 64 -41.75 10.33 -34.37
C ASP A 64 -42.05 9.98 -32.90
N ILE A 65 -42.27 11.01 -32.07
CA ILE A 65 -42.45 10.85 -30.63
C ILE A 65 -43.71 10.03 -30.29
N GLU A 66 -44.82 10.25 -31.00
CA GLU A 66 -46.09 9.55 -30.73
C GLU A 66 -45.97 8.06 -31.07
N MET A 67 -45.42 7.75 -32.24
CA MET A 67 -45.22 6.37 -32.66
C MET A 67 -44.25 5.62 -31.74
N LYS A 68 -43.25 6.30 -31.17
CA LYS A 68 -42.37 5.72 -30.14
C LYS A 68 -43.09 5.43 -28.83
N LYS A 69 -43.98 6.33 -28.37
CA LYS A 69 -44.79 6.10 -27.17
C LYS A 69 -45.74 4.92 -27.38
N GLU A 70 -46.42 4.86 -28.53
CA GLU A 70 -47.29 3.74 -28.88
C GLU A 70 -46.53 2.41 -28.91
N LEU A 71 -45.34 2.39 -29.52
CA LEU A 71 -44.49 1.20 -29.54
C LEU A 71 -44.05 0.78 -28.12
N LEU A 72 -43.70 1.73 -27.24
CA LEU A 72 -43.36 1.44 -25.84
C LEU A 72 -44.52 0.77 -25.09
N PHE A 73 -45.74 1.31 -25.21
CA PHE A 73 -46.91 0.67 -24.60
C PHE A 73 -47.20 -0.70 -25.21
N TYR A 74 -47.06 -0.82 -26.53
CA TYR A 74 -47.22 -2.09 -27.23
C TYR A 74 -46.22 -3.15 -26.72
N LEU A 75 -44.96 -2.79 -26.49
CA LEU A 75 -43.88 -3.70 -26.06
C LEU A 75 -44.09 -4.32 -24.67
N ILE A 76 -44.93 -3.73 -23.81
CA ILE A 76 -45.16 -4.21 -22.43
C ILE A 76 -45.65 -5.67 -22.43
N GLU A 77 -46.66 -6.00 -23.24
CA GLU A 77 -47.25 -7.36 -23.27
C GLU A 77 -46.34 -8.40 -23.93
N PRO A 78 -45.70 -8.15 -25.10
CA PRO A 78 -44.66 -9.02 -25.64
C PRO A 78 -43.53 -9.30 -24.65
N ILE A 79 -43.05 -8.29 -23.92
CA ILE A 79 -42.02 -8.48 -22.89
C ILE A 79 -42.51 -9.43 -21.81
N LYS A 80 -43.68 -9.17 -21.21
CA LYS A 80 -44.30 -10.07 -20.21
C LYS A 80 -44.47 -11.49 -20.74
N LYS A 81 -44.94 -11.64 -21.99
CA LYS A 81 -45.15 -12.94 -22.65
C LYS A 81 -43.86 -13.73 -22.77
N TYR A 82 -42.80 -13.12 -23.31
CA TYR A 82 -41.53 -13.82 -23.54
C TYR A 82 -40.74 -14.05 -22.24
N GLU A 83 -40.92 -13.20 -21.22
CA GLU A 83 -40.41 -13.46 -19.85
C GLU A 83 -41.01 -14.76 -19.27
N ILE A 84 -42.33 -14.92 -19.32
CA ILE A 84 -43.03 -16.12 -18.85
C ILE A 84 -42.63 -17.36 -19.65
N LEU A 85 -42.49 -17.23 -20.98
CA LEU A 85 -42.00 -18.33 -21.81
C LEU A 85 -40.55 -18.68 -21.49
N SER A 86 -39.74 -17.72 -21.05
CA SER A 86 -38.33 -17.89 -20.66
C SER A 86 -38.12 -18.50 -19.27
N SER A 87 -39.17 -18.66 -18.45
CA SER A 87 -39.10 -19.35 -17.15
C SER A 87 -39.59 -20.81 -17.16
N LYS A 88 -40.23 -21.30 -18.23
CA LYS A 88 -40.71 -22.70 -18.34
C LYS A 88 -39.57 -23.72 -18.58
N PRO A 89 -39.62 -24.95 -18.05
CA PRO A 89 -38.59 -25.97 -18.34
C PRO A 89 -38.59 -26.40 -19.82
N GLY A 90 -37.40 -26.59 -20.42
CA GLY A 90 -37.22 -27.04 -21.81
C GLY A 90 -35.75 -27.02 -22.29
N SER A 91 -35.45 -27.65 -23.44
CA SER A 91 -34.08 -27.73 -23.99
C SER A 91 -33.60 -26.39 -24.56
N HIS A 92 -32.29 -26.14 -24.50
CA HIS A 92 -31.68 -24.87 -24.95
C HIS A 92 -32.06 -24.49 -26.39
N GLN A 93 -31.94 -25.43 -27.35
CA GLN A 93 -32.29 -25.22 -28.77
C GLN A 93 -33.77 -24.84 -28.98
N SER A 94 -34.69 -25.39 -28.20
CA SER A 94 -36.12 -25.07 -28.35
C SER A 94 -36.50 -23.67 -27.83
N ARG A 95 -35.59 -23.02 -27.08
CA ARG A 95 -35.86 -21.77 -26.33
C ARG A 95 -35.02 -20.58 -26.78
N GLU A 96 -34.09 -20.80 -27.71
CA GLU A 96 -33.22 -19.77 -28.23
C GLU A 96 -34.01 -18.56 -28.73
N HIS A 97 -35.00 -18.78 -29.62
CA HIS A 97 -35.87 -17.69 -30.13
C HIS A 97 -36.66 -16.94 -29.05
N VAL A 98 -37.01 -17.61 -27.94
CA VAL A 98 -37.72 -17.00 -26.80
C VAL A 98 -36.81 -16.03 -26.05
N TRP A 99 -35.57 -16.45 -25.80
CA TRP A 99 -34.57 -15.59 -25.16
C TRP A 99 -34.19 -14.43 -26.07
N GLN A 100 -33.97 -14.69 -27.36
CA GLN A 100 -33.69 -13.66 -28.34
C GLN A 100 -34.74 -12.53 -28.31
N LYS A 101 -36.03 -12.89 -28.35
CA LYS A 101 -37.13 -11.92 -28.25
C LYS A 101 -37.21 -11.24 -26.88
N SER A 102 -37.09 -11.99 -25.77
CA SER A 102 -37.14 -11.41 -24.42
C SER A 102 -36.08 -10.33 -24.20
N TYR A 103 -34.82 -10.62 -24.55
CA TYR A 103 -33.71 -9.69 -24.39
C TYR A 103 -33.83 -8.50 -25.35
N THR A 104 -34.09 -8.75 -26.63
CA THR A 104 -34.17 -7.68 -27.64
C THR A 104 -35.28 -6.69 -27.33
N TYR A 105 -36.46 -7.15 -26.93
CA TYR A 105 -37.58 -6.26 -26.60
C TYR A 105 -37.30 -5.45 -25.33
N SER A 106 -36.73 -6.08 -24.30
CA SER A 106 -36.32 -5.39 -23.07
C SER A 106 -35.30 -4.29 -23.37
N GLU A 107 -34.31 -4.59 -24.21
CA GLU A 107 -33.25 -3.66 -24.57
C GLU A 107 -33.75 -2.53 -25.48
N LEU A 108 -34.62 -2.84 -26.43
CA LEU A 108 -35.30 -1.83 -27.26
C LEU A 108 -36.10 -0.86 -26.39
N PHE A 109 -36.88 -1.38 -25.43
CA PHE A 109 -37.63 -0.56 -24.48
C PHE A 109 -36.70 0.37 -23.69
N ASN A 110 -35.61 -0.17 -23.12
CA ASN A 110 -34.60 0.59 -22.41
C ASN A 110 -34.04 1.74 -23.26
N LEU A 111 -33.75 1.48 -24.55
CA LEU A 111 -33.17 2.46 -25.46
C LEU A 111 -34.13 3.57 -25.84
N LEU A 112 -35.37 3.23 -26.16
CA LEU A 112 -36.40 4.21 -26.51
C LEU A 112 -36.68 5.17 -25.35
N MET A 113 -36.73 4.65 -24.12
CA MET A 113 -36.94 5.43 -22.89
C MET A 113 -35.84 6.48 -22.59
N ARG A 114 -34.71 6.48 -23.29
CA ARG A 114 -33.67 7.52 -23.14
C ARG A 114 -34.03 8.81 -23.87
N SER A 115 -34.83 8.73 -24.93
CA SER A 115 -35.26 9.85 -25.76
C SER A 115 -36.17 10.80 -24.98
N ASN A 116 -36.25 12.08 -25.36
CA ASN A 116 -37.26 12.99 -24.81
C ASN A 116 -38.61 12.68 -25.48
N LEU A 117 -39.50 12.00 -24.76
CA LEU A 117 -40.74 11.45 -25.33
C LEU A 117 -41.98 12.29 -25.03
N ASP A 118 -41.81 13.41 -24.34
CA ASP A 118 -42.89 14.37 -24.02
C ASP A 118 -44.16 13.70 -23.45
N PHE A 119 -43.97 12.72 -22.55
CA PHE A 119 -45.08 12.03 -21.89
C PHE A 119 -45.96 13.02 -21.13
N SER A 120 -47.26 12.83 -21.22
CA SER A 120 -48.23 13.42 -20.30
C SER A 120 -48.19 12.73 -18.92
N THR A 121 -48.72 13.41 -17.91
CA THR A 121 -48.89 12.84 -16.56
C THR A 121 -49.67 11.53 -16.59
N ASP A 122 -50.71 11.41 -17.42
CA ASP A 122 -51.54 10.22 -17.48
C ASP A 122 -50.83 9.04 -18.13
N GLU A 123 -50.07 9.28 -19.19
CA GLU A 123 -49.28 8.24 -19.85
C GLU A 123 -48.18 7.69 -18.93
N ILE A 124 -47.43 8.57 -18.24
CA ILE A 124 -46.32 8.09 -17.39
C ILE A 124 -46.84 7.33 -16.16
N ILE A 125 -47.96 7.77 -15.57
CA ILE A 125 -48.64 7.07 -14.48
C ILE A 125 -49.13 5.70 -14.97
N LYS A 126 -49.77 5.65 -16.14
CA LYS A 126 -50.23 4.40 -16.75
C LYS A 126 -49.07 3.42 -16.93
N MET A 127 -47.94 3.87 -17.45
CA MET A 127 -46.78 3.00 -17.69
C MET A 127 -46.17 2.46 -16.38
N ILE A 128 -46.05 3.28 -15.34
CA ILE A 128 -45.55 2.80 -14.03
C ILE A 128 -46.54 1.81 -13.40
N ASN A 129 -47.85 2.05 -13.51
CA ASN A 129 -48.87 1.12 -13.02
C ASN A 129 -48.78 -0.24 -13.74
N GLU A 130 -48.50 -0.28 -15.03
CA GLU A 130 -48.24 -1.52 -15.77
C GLU A 130 -47.04 -2.29 -15.23
N PHE A 131 -45.97 -1.60 -14.84
CA PHE A 131 -44.79 -2.23 -14.22
C PHE A 131 -45.13 -2.82 -12.86
N ILE A 132 -45.88 -2.09 -12.03
CA ILE A 132 -46.34 -2.53 -10.71
C ILE A 132 -47.26 -3.75 -10.85
N GLU A 133 -48.20 -3.73 -11.79
CA GLU A 133 -49.12 -4.83 -12.01
C GLU A 133 -48.41 -6.07 -12.56
N SER A 134 -47.43 -5.87 -13.44
CA SER A 134 -46.55 -6.94 -13.92
C SER A 134 -45.81 -7.65 -12.79
N ASP A 135 -45.32 -6.88 -11.81
CA ASP A 135 -44.61 -7.37 -10.64
C ASP A 135 -45.56 -8.15 -9.71
N LYS A 136 -46.73 -7.57 -9.38
CA LYS A 136 -47.76 -8.22 -8.56
C LYS A 136 -48.25 -9.54 -9.16
N THR A 137 -48.41 -9.58 -10.48
CA THR A 137 -48.86 -10.78 -11.21
C THR A 137 -47.74 -11.75 -11.55
N LYS A 138 -46.51 -11.49 -11.07
CA LYS A 138 -45.31 -12.30 -11.31
C LYS A 138 -45.01 -12.53 -12.80
N LYS A 139 -45.39 -11.58 -13.64
CA LYS A 139 -45.12 -11.62 -15.09
C LYS A 139 -43.73 -11.08 -15.42
N ARG A 140 -43.22 -10.14 -14.61
CA ARG A 140 -41.85 -9.59 -14.64
C ARG A 140 -41.61 -8.74 -13.40
N ASN A 141 -40.42 -8.82 -12.78
CA ASN A 141 -40.14 -8.05 -11.57
C ASN A 141 -40.07 -6.54 -11.87
N PHE A 142 -40.44 -5.73 -10.89
CA PHE A 142 -40.41 -4.27 -11.00
C PHE A 142 -39.01 -3.73 -11.35
N THR A 143 -37.97 -4.34 -10.78
CA THR A 143 -36.56 -3.96 -10.98
C THR A 143 -36.05 -4.23 -12.39
N ASP A 144 -36.69 -5.13 -13.14
CA ASP A 144 -36.27 -5.51 -14.49
C ASP A 144 -36.85 -4.58 -15.56
N TRP A 145 -37.71 -3.65 -15.16
CA TRP A 145 -38.20 -2.55 -16.00
C TRP A 145 -37.23 -1.35 -15.97
N PRO A 146 -37.23 -0.49 -17.01
CA PRO A 146 -36.41 0.73 -17.09
C PRO A 146 -36.82 1.85 -16.12
N ILE A 147 -37.22 1.54 -14.89
CA ILE A 147 -37.83 2.51 -13.97
C ILE A 147 -36.94 3.76 -13.72
N GLY A 148 -35.61 3.61 -13.78
CA GLY A 148 -34.69 4.76 -13.72
C GLY A 148 -34.83 5.74 -14.89
N PHE A 149 -35.03 5.24 -16.11
CA PHE A 149 -35.33 6.09 -17.28
C PHE A 149 -36.77 6.60 -17.25
N THR A 150 -37.72 5.84 -16.71
CA THR A 150 -39.10 6.30 -16.51
C THR A 150 -39.16 7.49 -15.56
N VAL A 151 -38.43 7.45 -14.43
CA VAL A 151 -38.29 8.61 -13.53
C VAL A 151 -37.56 9.77 -14.19
N GLN A 152 -36.62 9.51 -15.11
CA GLN A 152 -36.02 10.58 -15.91
C GLN A 152 -37.04 11.29 -16.83
N GLN A 153 -38.06 10.59 -17.32
CA GLN A 153 -39.17 11.23 -18.03
C GLN A 153 -40.01 12.10 -17.07
N ILE A 154 -40.28 11.63 -15.85
CA ILE A 154 -40.95 12.43 -14.82
C ILE A 154 -40.17 13.73 -14.54
N GLU A 155 -38.84 13.66 -14.38
CA GLU A 155 -37.98 14.85 -14.24
C GLU A 155 -38.18 15.86 -15.40
N ARG A 156 -38.39 15.37 -16.63
CA ARG A 156 -38.64 16.22 -17.81
C ARG A 156 -40.04 16.82 -17.81
N ILE A 157 -41.06 16.06 -17.42
CA ILE A 157 -42.44 16.54 -17.26
C ILE A 157 -42.47 17.68 -16.25
N VAL A 158 -41.89 17.44 -15.06
CA VAL A 158 -41.84 18.43 -13.98
C VAL A 158 -41.08 19.67 -14.39
N LYS A 159 -39.95 19.51 -15.10
CA LYS A 159 -39.17 20.66 -15.60
C LYS A 159 -39.94 21.50 -16.63
N LYS A 160 -40.78 20.87 -17.46
CA LYS A 160 -41.52 21.55 -18.54
C LYS A 160 -42.81 22.21 -18.03
N ASN A 161 -43.56 21.50 -17.18
CA ASN A 161 -44.94 21.84 -16.84
C ASN A 161 -45.15 22.14 -15.33
N GLY A 162 -44.12 21.99 -14.50
CA GLY A 162 -44.28 21.93 -13.04
C GLY A 162 -44.80 20.56 -12.58
N LEU A 163 -44.84 20.34 -11.26
CA LEU A 163 -45.42 19.13 -10.68
C LEU A 163 -46.91 19.36 -10.40
N ASP A 164 -47.78 18.82 -11.26
CA ASP A 164 -49.23 18.88 -11.03
C ASP A 164 -49.68 17.99 -9.85
N ASP A 165 -50.85 18.29 -9.29
CA ASP A 165 -51.38 17.61 -8.09
C ASP A 165 -51.61 16.10 -8.29
N LYS A 166 -51.98 15.69 -9.51
CA LYS A 166 -52.23 14.29 -9.85
C LYS A 166 -50.93 13.50 -9.84
N LEU A 167 -49.88 14.03 -10.49
CA LEU A 167 -48.55 13.45 -10.48
C LEU A 167 -47.95 13.45 -9.07
N LYS A 168 -48.10 14.55 -8.32
CA LYS A 168 -47.65 14.64 -6.92
C LYS A 168 -48.27 13.56 -6.04
N THR A 169 -49.59 13.40 -6.10
CA THR A 169 -50.32 12.37 -5.35
C THR A 169 -49.85 10.97 -5.72
N PHE A 170 -49.66 10.71 -7.02
CA PHE A 170 -49.15 9.43 -7.51
C PHE A 170 -47.74 9.14 -7.00
N LEU A 171 -46.81 10.10 -7.08
CA LEU A 171 -45.43 9.92 -6.64
C LEU A 171 -45.35 9.64 -5.13
N LYS A 172 -46.18 10.30 -4.32
CA LYS A 172 -46.29 9.98 -2.87
C LYS A 172 -46.77 8.54 -2.64
N GLY A 173 -47.81 8.10 -3.35
CA GLY A 173 -48.27 6.71 -3.29
C GLY A 173 -47.21 5.72 -3.76
N LEU A 174 -46.43 6.10 -4.78
CA LEU A 174 -45.35 5.28 -5.31
C LEU A 174 -44.22 5.10 -4.29
N LEU A 175 -43.83 6.15 -3.56
CA LEU A 175 -42.82 6.07 -2.49
C LEU A 175 -43.23 5.10 -1.37
N GLU A 176 -44.53 4.98 -1.09
CA GLU A 176 -45.05 4.06 -0.08
C GLU A 176 -45.23 2.62 -0.57
N SER A 177 -45.10 2.38 -1.88
CA SER A 177 -45.33 1.06 -2.49
C SER A 177 -44.26 0.03 -2.07
N PRO A 178 -44.62 -1.27 -1.99
CA PRO A 178 -43.65 -2.34 -1.74
C PRO A 178 -42.48 -2.34 -2.73
N GLN A 179 -42.75 -2.00 -4.00
CA GLN A 179 -41.77 -1.94 -5.07
C GLN A 179 -40.66 -0.91 -4.81
N PHE A 180 -41.00 0.24 -4.20
CA PHE A 180 -40.02 1.27 -3.84
C PHE A 180 -39.35 1.03 -2.49
N LYS A 181 -39.84 0.07 -1.70
CA LYS A 181 -39.23 -0.37 -0.42
C LYS A 181 -38.23 -1.52 -0.60
N LEU A 182 -38.07 -2.04 -1.81
CA LEU A 182 -37.09 -3.10 -2.12
C LEU A 182 -35.66 -2.65 -1.79
N THR A 183 -34.91 -3.51 -1.10
CA THR A 183 -33.47 -3.37 -0.88
C THR A 183 -32.69 -4.16 -1.93
N LYS A 184 -31.54 -3.62 -2.35
CA LYS A 184 -30.56 -4.12 -3.34
C LYS A 184 -30.89 -5.48 -4.00
N HIS A 185 -31.21 -5.45 -5.30
CA HIS A 185 -31.26 -6.63 -6.16
C HIS A 185 -29.95 -6.74 -6.96
N TYR A 186 -29.40 -7.94 -7.14
CA TYR A 186 -28.12 -8.15 -7.85
C TYR A 186 -28.24 -7.81 -9.35
N TRP A 187 -29.44 -7.98 -9.91
CA TRP A 187 -29.79 -7.63 -11.28
C TRP A 187 -30.92 -6.60 -11.29
N GLY A 188 -30.97 -5.74 -12.32
CA GLY A 188 -32.02 -4.73 -12.50
C GLY A 188 -31.67 -3.32 -11.98
N ALA A 189 -32.67 -2.46 -11.88
CA ALA A 189 -32.53 -1.06 -11.50
C ALA A 189 -32.20 -0.87 -10.01
N ASP A 190 -31.36 0.11 -9.70
CA ASP A 190 -31.09 0.57 -8.33
C ASP A 190 -32.29 1.38 -7.81
N ILE A 191 -33.23 0.67 -7.18
CA ILE A 191 -34.48 1.25 -6.66
C ILE A 191 -34.22 2.35 -5.63
N GLU A 192 -33.16 2.28 -4.84
CA GLU A 192 -32.85 3.33 -3.88
C GLU A 192 -32.47 4.62 -4.60
N LYS A 193 -31.65 4.54 -5.65
CA LYS A 193 -31.32 5.72 -6.48
C LYS A 193 -32.57 6.32 -7.14
N VAL A 194 -33.50 5.48 -7.58
CA VAL A 194 -34.76 5.90 -8.19
C VAL A 194 -35.67 6.56 -7.15
N ARG A 195 -35.79 5.97 -5.96
CA ARG A 195 -36.55 6.50 -4.83
C ARG A 195 -36.05 7.88 -4.42
N VAL A 196 -34.74 8.06 -4.24
CA VAL A 196 -34.13 9.37 -3.89
C VAL A 196 -34.46 10.45 -4.91
N LYS A 197 -34.53 10.11 -6.21
CA LYS A 197 -34.96 11.08 -7.25
C LYS A 197 -36.42 11.48 -7.08
N VAL A 198 -37.31 10.53 -6.80
CA VAL A 198 -38.74 10.80 -6.61
C VAL A 198 -38.96 11.60 -5.33
N GLU A 199 -38.31 11.22 -4.22
CA GLU A 199 -38.32 11.98 -2.95
C GLU A 199 -37.88 13.42 -3.18
N LYS A 200 -36.81 13.63 -3.97
CA LYS A 200 -36.33 14.95 -4.32
C LYS A 200 -37.37 15.78 -5.10
N ILE A 201 -38.00 15.19 -6.12
CA ILE A 201 -39.05 15.86 -6.92
C ILE A 201 -40.21 16.29 -6.03
N VAL A 202 -40.67 15.40 -5.15
CA VAL A 202 -41.77 15.70 -4.22
C VAL A 202 -41.35 16.79 -3.23
N PHE A 203 -40.14 16.70 -2.66
CA PHE A 203 -39.61 17.68 -1.72
C PHE A 203 -39.50 19.08 -2.34
N GLU A 204 -38.91 19.21 -3.53
CA GLU A 204 -38.75 20.49 -4.23
C GLU A 204 -40.11 21.15 -4.56
N SER A 205 -41.19 20.37 -4.69
CA SER A 205 -42.54 20.89 -4.91
C SER A 205 -43.27 21.37 -3.65
N GLU A 206 -42.75 21.05 -2.45
CA GLU A 206 -43.40 21.30 -1.16
C GLU A 206 -42.72 22.39 -0.35
N ASN A 207 -41.56 22.85 -0.79
CA ASN A 207 -40.70 23.74 -0.04
C ASN A 207 -40.39 25.01 -0.83
N GLU A 208 -40.13 26.09 -0.11
CA GLU A 208 -39.71 27.38 -0.69
C GLU A 208 -38.38 27.25 -1.45
N GLU A 209 -38.18 28.16 -2.40
CA GLU A 209 -36.96 28.23 -3.21
C GLU A 209 -35.72 28.37 -2.31
N GLY A 210 -34.77 27.44 -2.42
CA GLY A 210 -33.53 27.41 -1.63
C GLY A 210 -33.43 26.29 -0.58
N ARG A 211 -34.51 25.55 -0.28
CA ARG A 211 -34.45 24.35 0.57
C ARG A 211 -33.77 23.18 -0.13
N VAL A 212 -33.07 22.33 0.62
CA VAL A 212 -32.36 21.16 0.06
C VAL A 212 -32.94 19.88 0.64
N ALA A 213 -33.24 18.91 -0.23
CA ALA A 213 -33.80 17.62 0.18
C ALA A 213 -32.89 16.95 1.24
N PRO A 214 -33.45 16.55 2.40
CA PRO A 214 -32.70 15.89 3.45
C PRO A 214 -31.94 14.67 2.94
N TYR A 215 -30.73 14.46 3.47
CA TYR A 215 -29.92 13.28 3.16
C TYR A 215 -29.51 12.59 4.46
N ASN A 216 -29.88 11.33 4.60
CA ASN A 216 -29.44 10.47 5.68
C ASN A 216 -28.42 9.46 5.16
N LEU A 217 -27.28 9.34 5.84
CA LEU A 217 -26.31 8.30 5.55
C LEU A 217 -26.94 6.93 5.83
N SER A 218 -26.56 5.93 5.04
CA SER A 218 -26.95 4.54 5.28
C SER A 218 -26.49 4.10 6.66
N ASP A 219 -27.31 3.32 7.38
CA ASP A 219 -27.04 2.97 8.77
C ASP A 219 -25.71 2.20 8.92
N ASP A 220 -24.76 2.83 9.62
CA ASP A 220 -23.51 2.25 10.09
C ASP A 220 -22.92 3.12 11.21
N ARG A 221 -21.72 2.77 11.66
CA ARG A 221 -21.02 3.46 12.75
C ARG A 221 -20.69 4.93 12.45
N LEU A 222 -20.57 5.34 11.18
CA LEU A 222 -20.39 6.75 10.81
C LEU A 222 -21.74 7.47 10.84
N ALA A 223 -22.79 6.85 10.29
CA ALA A 223 -24.14 7.43 10.25
C ALA A 223 -24.71 7.69 11.66
N GLN A 224 -24.39 6.81 12.64
CA GLN A 224 -24.77 6.96 14.05
C GLN A 224 -24.27 8.26 14.69
N ILE A 225 -23.20 8.87 14.16
CA ILE A 225 -22.71 10.18 14.61
C ILE A 225 -23.19 11.30 13.68
N VAL A 226 -23.05 11.11 12.37
CA VAL A 226 -23.33 12.17 11.39
C VAL A 226 -24.81 12.54 11.36
N ASN A 227 -25.72 11.56 11.27
CA ASN A 227 -27.15 11.85 11.09
C ASN A 227 -27.71 12.65 12.28
N PRO A 228 -27.50 12.26 13.56
CA PRO A 228 -28.00 13.04 14.69
C PRO A 228 -27.40 14.46 14.77
N GLN A 229 -26.12 14.62 14.45
CA GLN A 229 -25.47 15.93 14.47
C GLN A 229 -26.10 16.89 13.46
N ILE A 230 -26.45 16.41 12.26
CA ILE A 230 -27.08 17.25 11.23
C ILE A 230 -28.55 17.52 11.55
N THR A 231 -29.32 16.53 11.99
CA THR A 231 -30.74 16.70 12.33
C THR A 231 -30.96 17.73 13.45
N ASN A 232 -29.98 17.92 14.33
CA ASN A 232 -30.03 18.90 15.42
C ASN A 232 -29.57 20.32 15.05
N LEU A 233 -29.20 20.59 13.79
CA LEU A 233 -28.83 21.94 13.33
C LEU A 233 -30.07 22.83 13.08
N LYS A 234 -29.84 24.13 12.88
CA LYS A 234 -30.86 25.05 12.35
C LYS A 234 -31.11 24.75 10.86
N GLU A 235 -32.32 25.00 10.37
CA GLU A 235 -32.75 24.65 9.00
C GLU A 235 -31.81 25.18 7.91
N GLU A 236 -31.42 26.46 7.95
CA GLU A 236 -30.47 27.05 6.97
C GLU A 236 -29.14 26.30 6.88
N LEU A 237 -28.63 25.84 8.03
CA LEU A 237 -27.39 25.07 8.10
C LEU A 237 -27.61 23.62 7.65
N LYS A 238 -28.78 23.03 7.94
CA LYS A 238 -29.14 21.70 7.45
C LYS A 238 -29.09 21.67 5.92
N ASP A 239 -29.68 22.67 5.27
CA ASP A 239 -29.72 22.74 3.81
C ASP A 239 -28.31 22.77 3.21
N GLN A 240 -27.40 23.55 3.80
CA GLN A 240 -25.99 23.59 3.37
C GLN A 240 -25.27 22.25 3.58
N TRP A 241 -25.49 21.56 4.70
CA TRP A 241 -24.91 20.24 4.95
C TRP A 241 -25.49 19.17 4.03
N TYR A 242 -26.80 19.16 3.79
CA TYR A 242 -27.43 18.25 2.84
C TYR A 242 -26.93 18.50 1.41
N ALA A 243 -26.72 19.76 1.01
CA ALA A 243 -26.11 20.09 -0.27
C ALA A 243 -24.70 19.49 -0.40
N LEU A 244 -23.88 19.56 0.65
CA LEU A 244 -22.58 18.87 0.68
C LEU A 244 -22.73 17.35 0.60
N PHE A 245 -23.69 16.75 1.31
CA PHE A 245 -23.87 15.30 1.33
C PHE A 245 -24.24 14.76 -0.06
N HIS A 246 -25.16 15.45 -0.75
CA HIS A 246 -25.49 15.16 -2.15
C HIS A 246 -24.30 15.33 -3.10
N LEU A 247 -23.40 16.28 -2.83
CA LEU A 247 -22.14 16.41 -3.58
C LEU A 247 -21.19 15.26 -3.25
N PHE A 248 -21.02 14.89 -1.98
CA PHE A 248 -20.10 13.82 -1.58
C PHE A 248 -20.44 12.49 -2.24
N MET A 249 -21.72 12.18 -2.42
CA MET A 249 -22.17 10.99 -3.13
C MET A 249 -21.81 10.95 -4.62
N LYS A 250 -21.39 12.08 -5.22
CA LYS A 250 -20.88 12.15 -6.59
C LYS A 250 -19.39 11.82 -6.70
N ALA A 251 -18.71 11.48 -5.60
CA ALA A 251 -17.28 11.18 -5.57
C ALA A 251 -16.90 9.78 -6.10
N THR A 252 -17.43 9.38 -7.26
CA THR A 252 -17.20 8.05 -7.84
C THR A 252 -15.90 7.96 -8.65
N GLY A 253 -15.41 9.07 -9.22
CA GLY A 253 -14.18 9.13 -10.02
C GLY A 253 -12.87 8.95 -9.24
N SER A 254 -11.72 8.83 -9.91
CA SER A 254 -10.41 8.67 -9.24
C SER A 254 -9.86 9.96 -8.62
N LYS A 255 -10.30 11.14 -9.11
CA LYS A 255 -9.91 12.49 -8.65
C LYS A 255 -11.12 13.43 -8.68
N PRO A 256 -11.16 14.48 -7.85
CA PRO A 256 -12.21 15.49 -7.92
C PRO A 256 -12.03 16.39 -9.16
N THR A 257 -13.14 16.91 -9.69
CA THR A 257 -13.09 17.93 -10.74
C THR A 257 -12.91 19.33 -10.13
N GLN A 258 -12.41 20.29 -10.91
CA GLN A 258 -12.32 21.68 -10.43
C GLN A 258 -13.68 22.27 -10.06
N LYS A 259 -14.72 21.93 -10.84
CA LYS A 259 -16.11 22.31 -10.51
C LYS A 259 -16.54 21.76 -9.15
N TYR A 260 -16.22 20.49 -8.86
CA TYR A 260 -16.52 19.87 -7.57
C TYR A 260 -15.86 20.63 -6.41
N LEU A 261 -14.56 20.90 -6.51
CA LEU A 261 -13.80 21.60 -5.46
C LEU A 261 -14.30 23.04 -5.25
N LYS A 262 -14.65 23.74 -6.34
CA LYS A 262 -15.22 25.09 -6.26
C LYS A 262 -16.57 25.08 -5.54
N THR A 263 -17.48 24.21 -5.95
CA THR A 263 -18.83 24.14 -5.36
C THR A 263 -18.79 23.70 -3.89
N THR A 264 -17.96 22.72 -3.52
CA THR A 264 -17.81 22.34 -2.10
C THR A 264 -17.21 23.48 -1.28
N SER A 265 -16.23 24.22 -1.83
CA SER A 265 -15.64 25.39 -1.18
C SER A 265 -16.66 26.48 -0.89
N GLU A 266 -17.53 26.83 -1.86
CA GLU A 266 -18.57 27.85 -1.71
C GLU A 266 -19.58 27.49 -0.60
N ILE A 267 -20.01 26.22 -0.54
CA ILE A 267 -20.95 25.76 0.49
C ILE A 267 -20.27 25.74 1.87
N ILE A 268 -18.99 25.33 1.95
CA ILE A 268 -18.21 25.37 3.19
C ILE A 268 -18.09 26.81 3.72
N ASP A 269 -17.91 27.78 2.84
CA ASP A 269 -17.87 29.20 3.24
C ASP A 269 -19.20 29.64 3.86
N GLY A 270 -20.33 29.16 3.34
CA GLY A 270 -21.66 29.38 3.92
C GLY A 270 -21.87 28.74 5.31
N ILE A 271 -21.29 27.57 5.56
CA ILE A 271 -21.35 26.88 6.88
C ILE A 271 -20.44 27.56 7.91
N GLY A 272 -19.33 28.13 7.44
CA GLY A 272 -18.26 28.69 8.25
C GLY A 272 -17.12 27.69 8.48
N LEU A 273 -15.90 28.12 8.16
CA LEU A 273 -14.69 27.27 8.13
C LEU A 273 -14.43 26.53 9.45
N ALA A 274 -14.57 27.21 10.59
CA ALA A 274 -14.29 26.63 11.91
C ALA A 274 -15.32 25.55 12.27
N LYS A 275 -16.60 25.83 12.01
CA LYS A 275 -17.70 24.90 12.30
C LYS A 275 -17.58 23.65 11.43
N TYR A 276 -17.37 23.84 10.13
CA TYR A 276 -17.13 22.74 9.21
C TYR A 276 -15.96 21.87 9.65
N LYS A 277 -14.78 22.47 9.91
CA LYS A 277 -13.59 21.74 10.35
C LYS A 277 -13.81 20.97 11.65
N ASN A 278 -14.47 21.56 12.64
CA ASN A 278 -14.69 20.90 13.92
C ASN A 278 -15.54 19.62 13.76
N SER A 279 -16.66 19.69 13.03
CA SER A 279 -17.52 18.53 12.77
C SER A 279 -16.79 17.47 11.93
N THR A 280 -16.14 17.87 10.84
CA THR A 280 -15.50 16.88 9.94
C THR A 280 -14.24 16.26 10.54
N HIS A 281 -13.45 16.99 11.33
CA HIS A 281 -12.31 16.42 12.04
C HIS A 281 -12.73 15.33 13.03
N GLU A 282 -13.87 15.50 13.71
CA GLU A 282 -14.45 14.48 14.57
C GLU A 282 -14.79 13.21 13.77
N TRP A 283 -15.51 13.36 12.65
CA TRP A 283 -15.90 12.24 11.80
C TRP A 283 -14.70 11.49 11.21
N LEU A 284 -13.72 12.23 10.67
CA LEU A 284 -12.50 11.64 10.12
C LEU A 284 -11.67 10.94 11.21
N SER A 285 -11.65 11.49 12.42
CA SER A 285 -10.96 10.86 13.57
C SER A 285 -11.66 9.59 14.03
N LEU A 286 -13.00 9.56 14.04
CA LEU A 286 -13.79 8.34 14.27
C LEU A 286 -13.42 7.28 13.25
N CYS A 287 -13.52 7.60 11.94
CA CYS A 287 -13.18 6.66 10.87
C CYS A 287 -11.76 6.12 11.02
N SER A 288 -10.79 6.98 11.35
CA SER A 288 -9.40 6.57 11.59
C SER A 288 -9.23 5.56 12.74
N SER A 289 -10.19 5.48 13.66
CA SER A 289 -10.17 4.58 14.82
C SER A 289 -10.97 3.28 14.63
N LEU A 290 -11.90 3.25 13.67
CA LEU A 290 -12.76 2.10 13.43
C LEU A 290 -11.98 0.90 12.90
N LYS A 291 -12.29 -0.30 13.37
CA LYS A 291 -11.79 -1.56 12.82
C LYS A 291 -12.84 -2.20 11.90
N ALA A 292 -12.40 -3.02 10.94
CA ALA A 292 -13.30 -3.87 10.18
C ALA A 292 -14.02 -4.85 11.13
N VAL A 293 -15.28 -5.15 10.84
CA VAL A 293 -16.10 -6.11 11.58
C VAL A 293 -16.23 -7.35 10.72
N ASP A 294 -15.80 -8.48 11.27
CA ASP A 294 -15.87 -9.77 10.62
C ASP A 294 -17.22 -10.42 10.94
N THR A 295 -18.01 -10.69 9.90
CA THR A 295 -19.33 -11.31 9.99
C THR A 295 -19.32 -12.63 9.24
N PRO A 296 -19.55 -13.78 9.90
CA PRO A 296 -19.73 -15.06 9.25
C PRO A 296 -20.96 -15.03 8.33
N ARG A 297 -20.83 -15.58 7.14
CA ARG A 297 -21.89 -15.70 6.14
C ARG A 297 -22.01 -17.16 5.71
N GLU A 298 -23.24 -17.62 5.62
CA GLU A 298 -23.61 -18.94 5.11
C GLU A 298 -24.44 -18.73 3.83
N ILE A 299 -23.98 -19.28 2.70
CA ILE A 299 -24.76 -19.34 1.46
C ILE A 299 -25.17 -20.78 1.23
N LYS A 300 -26.48 -21.03 1.16
CA LYS A 300 -27.04 -22.32 0.73
C LYS A 300 -27.39 -22.25 -0.74
N TYR A 301 -26.74 -23.08 -1.54
CA TYR A 301 -27.05 -23.21 -2.95
C TYR A 301 -28.28 -24.10 -3.15
N PRO A 302 -29.04 -23.92 -4.25
CA PRO A 302 -30.22 -24.74 -4.55
C PRO A 302 -29.97 -26.26 -4.62
N GLY A 303 -28.70 -26.69 -4.79
CA GLY A 303 -28.27 -28.08 -4.75
C GLY A 303 -27.98 -28.65 -3.35
N GLY A 304 -28.19 -27.88 -2.28
CA GLY A 304 -27.96 -28.31 -0.90
C GLY A 304 -26.53 -28.06 -0.37
N GLU A 305 -25.61 -27.61 -1.21
CA GLU A 305 -24.27 -27.20 -0.80
C GLU A 305 -24.32 -25.94 0.09
N VAL A 306 -23.53 -25.95 1.16
CA VAL A 306 -23.42 -24.85 2.12
C VAL A 306 -22.01 -24.29 2.06
N TYR A 307 -21.87 -23.03 1.65
CA TYR A 307 -20.58 -22.33 1.61
C TYR A 307 -20.50 -21.31 2.75
N ASN A 308 -19.50 -21.50 3.61
CA ASN A 308 -19.23 -20.61 4.73
C ASN A 308 -18.04 -19.70 4.41
N TYR A 309 -18.22 -18.40 4.54
CA TYR A 309 -17.14 -17.43 4.42
C TYR A 309 -17.29 -16.30 5.43
N VAL A 310 -16.19 -15.59 5.71
CA VAL A 310 -16.21 -14.42 6.57
C VAL A 310 -16.19 -13.18 5.69
N SER A 311 -17.21 -12.34 5.83
CA SER A 311 -17.23 -11.01 5.23
C SER A 311 -16.71 -9.98 6.22
N SER A 312 -15.71 -9.19 5.84
CA SER A 312 -15.15 -8.12 6.66
C SER A 312 -15.65 -6.76 6.17
N GLU A 313 -16.38 -6.02 7.01
CA GLU A 313 -16.95 -4.72 6.65
C GLU A 313 -16.38 -3.59 7.52
N TYR A 314 -15.86 -2.54 6.87
CA TYR A 314 -15.34 -1.36 7.56
C TYR A 314 -16.41 -0.27 7.72
N LEU A 315 -17.01 0.14 6.61
CA LEU A 315 -18.16 1.04 6.54
C LEU A 315 -19.05 0.57 5.41
N HIS A 316 -20.31 0.97 5.44
CA HIS A 316 -21.24 0.69 4.36
C HIS A 316 -20.71 1.27 3.04
N GLU A 317 -20.92 0.57 1.92
CA GLU A 317 -20.34 0.95 0.61
C GLU A 317 -20.65 2.40 0.21
N LYS A 318 -21.85 2.88 0.53
CA LYS A 318 -22.29 4.26 0.23
C LYS A 318 -21.59 5.28 1.13
N ASN A 319 -21.34 4.91 2.38
CA ASN A 319 -20.63 5.76 3.33
C ASN A 319 -19.13 5.82 3.00
N LEU A 320 -18.58 4.84 2.28
CA LEU A 320 -17.24 4.95 1.68
C LEU A 320 -17.20 6.01 0.56
N ILE A 321 -18.23 6.09 -0.29
CA ILE A 321 -18.34 7.14 -1.32
C ILE A 321 -18.49 8.51 -0.65
N PHE A 322 -19.36 8.59 0.36
CA PHE A 322 -19.53 9.79 1.17
C PHE A 322 -18.21 10.26 1.79
N LEU A 323 -17.49 9.36 2.48
CA LEU A 323 -16.22 9.65 3.16
C LEU A 323 -15.15 10.12 2.16
N LYS A 324 -15.14 9.55 0.96
CA LYS A 324 -14.27 9.99 -0.13
C LYS A 324 -14.58 11.42 -0.59
N GLY A 325 -15.85 11.76 -0.75
CA GLY A 325 -16.29 13.12 -1.07
C GLY A 325 -15.95 14.13 0.04
N LEU A 326 -16.17 13.72 1.30
CA LEU A 326 -15.77 14.48 2.48
C LEU A 326 -14.26 14.75 2.51
N ILE A 327 -13.43 13.79 2.13
CA ILE A 327 -11.98 14.00 2.07
C ILE A 327 -11.61 15.01 0.97
N TRP A 328 -12.21 14.92 -0.21
CA TRP A 328 -11.92 15.88 -1.28
C TRP A 328 -12.31 17.30 -0.92
N SER A 329 -13.40 17.52 -0.19
CA SER A 329 -13.76 18.86 0.29
C SER A 329 -12.75 19.42 1.31
N MET A 330 -11.93 18.57 1.96
CA MET A 330 -10.83 19.03 2.82
C MET A 330 -9.64 19.63 2.06
N SER A 331 -9.62 19.57 0.72
CA SER A 331 -8.55 20.17 -0.11
C SER A 331 -8.47 21.70 0.03
N LYS A 332 -9.50 22.35 0.61
CA LYS A 332 -9.51 23.78 0.96
C LYS A 332 -8.58 24.11 2.15
N PHE A 333 -8.20 23.12 2.95
CA PHE A 333 -7.46 23.32 4.20
C PHE A 333 -6.02 22.83 4.11
N HIS A 334 -5.09 23.65 4.58
CA HIS A 334 -3.65 23.36 4.54
C HIS A 334 -3.00 23.42 5.94
N ASP A 335 -3.81 23.45 7.00
CA ASP A 335 -3.31 23.47 8.38
C ASP A 335 -2.86 22.07 8.85
N SER A 336 -1.81 22.04 9.67
CA SER A 336 -1.17 20.82 10.18
C SER A 336 -2.13 19.83 10.84
N LYS A 337 -3.14 20.34 11.57
CA LYS A 337 -4.13 19.49 12.23
C LYS A 337 -4.96 18.72 11.21
N THR A 338 -5.43 19.39 10.17
CA THR A 338 -6.19 18.75 9.08
C THR A 338 -5.35 17.71 8.35
N LEU A 339 -4.12 18.06 7.96
CA LEU A 339 -3.23 17.15 7.24
C LEU A 339 -2.88 15.91 8.07
N SER A 340 -2.65 16.10 9.37
CA SER A 340 -2.40 14.98 10.29
C SER A 340 -3.59 14.04 10.43
N VAL A 341 -4.83 14.55 10.46
CA VAL A 341 -6.04 13.71 10.53
C VAL A 341 -6.21 12.91 9.23
N ILE A 342 -6.01 13.54 8.08
CA ILE A 342 -6.07 12.88 6.76
C ILE A 342 -4.99 11.80 6.64
N ALA A 343 -3.76 12.08 7.08
CA ALA A 343 -2.67 11.10 7.07
C ALA A 343 -2.98 9.88 7.95
N LYS A 344 -3.58 10.09 9.13
CA LYS A 344 -4.00 8.99 10.02
C LYS A 344 -5.10 8.14 9.39
N LEU A 345 -6.08 8.76 8.73
CA LEU A 345 -7.11 8.02 8.00
C LEU A 345 -6.51 7.24 6.82
N THR A 346 -5.54 7.82 6.12
CA THR A 346 -4.83 7.15 5.01
C THR A 346 -4.19 5.85 5.47
N GLU A 347 -3.48 5.87 6.61
CA GLU A 347 -2.87 4.67 7.19
C GLU A 347 -3.93 3.60 7.48
N ARG A 348 -5.06 3.98 8.11
CA ARG A 348 -6.16 3.06 8.41
C ARG A 348 -6.76 2.43 7.15
N CYS A 349 -6.93 3.20 6.07
CA CYS A 349 -7.47 2.73 4.79
C CYS A 349 -6.59 1.68 4.10
N PHE A 350 -5.28 1.69 4.33
CA PHE A 350 -4.32 0.77 3.71
C PHE A 350 -3.82 -0.34 4.65
N GLU A 351 -4.34 -0.42 5.86
CA GLU A 351 -4.17 -1.63 6.69
C GLU A 351 -4.81 -2.84 6.00
N LYS A 352 -4.08 -3.96 6.01
CA LYS A 352 -4.43 -5.20 5.32
C LYS A 352 -5.49 -5.97 6.12
N VAL A 353 -6.60 -6.28 5.47
CA VAL A 353 -7.58 -7.29 5.87
C VAL A 353 -7.19 -8.62 5.18
N PRO A 354 -6.94 -9.71 5.93
CA PRO A 354 -6.63 -11.02 5.35
C PRO A 354 -7.68 -11.46 4.32
N GLY A 355 -7.25 -12.02 3.19
CA GLY A 355 -8.15 -12.48 2.11
C GLY A 355 -8.82 -11.38 1.27
N VAL A 356 -8.81 -10.12 1.71
CA VAL A 356 -9.51 -9.01 1.01
C VAL A 356 -8.54 -7.97 0.44
N GLY A 357 -7.53 -7.56 1.20
CA GLY A 357 -6.60 -6.50 0.80
C GLY A 357 -6.74 -5.22 1.63
N PRO A 358 -6.65 -4.01 1.05
CA PRO A 358 -6.74 -2.77 1.81
C PRO A 358 -8.16 -2.54 2.34
N THR A 359 -8.26 -2.03 3.57
CA THR A 359 -9.56 -1.74 4.22
C THR A 359 -10.48 -0.85 3.37
N ALA A 360 -9.95 0.22 2.75
CA ALA A 360 -10.73 1.14 1.94
C ALA A 360 -9.86 1.92 0.93
N ALA A 361 -9.36 1.25 -0.11
CA ALA A 361 -8.43 1.84 -1.08
C ALA A 361 -8.96 3.14 -1.74
N GLY A 362 -10.25 3.19 -2.09
CA GLY A 362 -10.85 4.37 -2.73
C GLY A 362 -10.79 5.63 -1.86
N VAL A 363 -11.02 5.49 -0.56
CA VAL A 363 -10.91 6.58 0.43
C VAL A 363 -9.45 6.93 0.68
N GLY A 364 -8.58 5.91 0.82
CA GLY A 364 -7.13 6.11 0.97
C GLY A 364 -6.51 6.90 -0.18
N ASN A 365 -6.91 6.61 -1.43
CA ASN A 365 -6.46 7.34 -2.60
C ASN A 365 -6.93 8.80 -2.61
N ALA A 366 -8.13 9.09 -2.11
CA ALA A 366 -8.61 10.46 -1.95
C ALA A 366 -7.82 11.24 -0.88
N CYS A 367 -7.40 10.56 0.19
CA CYS A 367 -6.53 11.16 1.19
C CYS A 367 -5.16 11.49 0.61
N ILE A 368 -4.56 10.57 -0.15
CA ILE A 368 -3.29 10.80 -0.86
C ILE A 368 -3.40 11.98 -1.82
N TYR A 369 -4.48 12.07 -2.60
CA TYR A 369 -4.75 13.22 -3.47
C TYR A 369 -4.75 14.54 -2.68
N THR A 370 -5.46 14.57 -1.55
CA THR A 370 -5.61 15.79 -0.74
C THR A 370 -4.28 16.23 -0.12
N LEU A 371 -3.50 15.28 0.41
CA LEU A 371 -2.15 15.55 0.95
C LEU A 371 -1.19 16.01 -0.17
N GLY A 372 -1.24 15.37 -1.34
CA GLY A 372 -0.35 15.68 -2.47
C GLY A 372 -0.63 17.01 -3.17
N ASN A 373 -1.81 17.59 -2.97
CA ASN A 373 -2.21 18.89 -3.53
C ASN A 373 -2.33 20.00 -2.47
N THR A 374 -1.78 19.78 -1.28
CA THR A 374 -1.71 20.79 -0.22
C THR A 374 -0.67 21.87 -0.52
N ARG A 375 -0.88 23.10 -0.02
CA ARG A 375 0.12 24.17 -0.10
C ARG A 375 1.28 23.91 0.86
N GLY A 376 2.51 24.04 0.37
CA GLY A 376 3.73 23.82 1.16
C GLY A 376 4.13 22.34 1.27
N LEU A 377 5.16 22.07 2.08
CA LEU A 377 5.81 20.75 2.14
C LEU A 377 5.17 19.77 3.14
N GLU A 378 4.28 20.23 4.02
CA GLU A 378 3.73 19.38 5.10
C GLU A 378 2.88 18.22 4.56
N GLY A 379 2.07 18.46 3.52
CA GLY A 379 1.30 17.39 2.86
C GLY A 379 2.21 16.32 2.25
N ILE A 380 3.28 16.76 1.57
CA ILE A 380 4.28 15.87 0.98
C ILE A 380 5.08 15.13 2.07
N SER A 381 5.31 15.79 3.21
CA SER A 381 5.93 15.16 4.38
C SER A 381 5.09 14.00 4.90
N HIS A 382 3.77 14.18 5.02
CA HIS A 382 2.87 13.08 5.34
C HIS A 382 2.93 11.95 4.29
N LEU A 383 2.99 12.29 3.00
CA LEU A 383 3.11 11.29 1.94
C LEU A 383 4.40 10.48 2.01
N SER A 384 5.56 11.13 2.20
CA SER A 384 6.84 10.43 2.40
C SER A 384 6.78 9.46 3.57
N ARG A 385 6.16 9.87 4.69
CA ARG A 385 5.96 9.01 5.86
C ARG A 385 5.03 7.83 5.56
N LEU A 386 3.96 8.06 4.81
CA LEU A 386 2.99 7.03 4.43
C LEU A 386 3.60 6.00 3.47
N LYS A 387 4.48 6.42 2.55
CA LYS A 387 5.24 5.54 1.65
C LYS A 387 5.99 4.44 2.40
N LEU A 388 6.55 4.77 3.57
CA LEU A 388 7.27 3.82 4.44
C LEU A 388 6.35 2.85 5.19
N LYS A 389 5.06 3.18 5.36
CA LYS A 389 4.09 2.35 6.10
C LYS A 389 3.26 1.46 5.18
N ILE A 390 2.91 1.97 4.00
CA ILE A 390 2.02 1.30 3.07
C ILE A 390 2.80 0.23 2.32
N LYS A 391 2.29 -1.01 2.31
CA LYS A 391 2.97 -2.14 1.67
C LYS A 391 2.64 -2.31 0.18
N GLN A 392 1.51 -1.77 -0.28
CA GLN A 392 1.03 -1.95 -1.65
C GLN A 392 1.85 -1.14 -2.66
N ASN A 393 2.43 -1.83 -3.65
CA ASN A 393 3.30 -1.21 -4.65
C ASN A 393 2.56 -0.15 -5.49
N ASN A 394 1.33 -0.42 -5.93
CA ASN A 394 0.53 0.55 -6.70
C ASN A 394 0.30 1.84 -5.91
N THR A 395 0.05 1.73 -4.60
CA THR A 395 -0.15 2.89 -3.73
C THR A 395 1.16 3.63 -3.46
N LYS A 396 2.27 2.91 -3.27
CA LYS A 396 3.61 3.53 -3.16
C LYS A 396 3.94 4.34 -4.42
N LYS A 397 3.68 3.78 -5.60
CA LYS A 397 3.88 4.46 -6.89
C LYS A 397 2.99 5.70 -7.02
N LEU A 398 1.74 5.63 -6.58
CA LEU A 398 0.86 6.80 -6.54
C LEU A 398 1.42 7.91 -5.64
N ILE A 399 1.95 7.56 -4.46
CA ILE A 399 2.58 8.51 -3.54
C ILE A 399 3.85 9.11 -4.17
N GLU A 400 4.70 8.29 -4.77
CA GLU A 400 5.91 8.73 -5.47
C GLU A 400 5.59 9.75 -6.55
N ASN A 401 4.56 9.52 -7.36
CA ASN A 401 4.15 10.47 -8.39
C ASN A 401 3.77 11.85 -7.83
N TYR A 402 3.15 11.92 -6.63
CA TYR A 402 2.86 13.20 -5.99
C TYR A 402 4.11 13.86 -5.41
N ILE A 403 5.03 13.09 -4.83
CA ILE A 403 6.33 13.60 -4.35
C ILE A 403 7.14 14.15 -5.53
N GLU A 404 7.20 13.43 -6.64
CA GLU A 404 7.91 13.82 -7.87
C GLU A 404 7.28 15.06 -8.53
N SER A 405 5.94 15.13 -8.61
CA SER A 405 5.26 16.34 -9.08
C SER A 405 5.55 17.55 -8.19
N SER A 406 5.67 17.36 -6.87
CA SER A 406 6.06 18.45 -5.96
C SER A 406 7.53 18.83 -6.09
N SER A 407 8.41 17.87 -6.31
CA SER A 407 9.85 18.06 -6.59
C SER A 407 10.03 18.96 -7.81
N GLN A 408 9.37 18.61 -8.92
CA GLN A 408 9.40 19.40 -10.16
C GLN A 408 8.87 20.83 -9.97
N LYS A 409 7.79 21.01 -9.20
CA LYS A 409 7.21 22.34 -8.94
C LYS A 409 8.10 23.23 -8.09
N LEU A 410 8.89 22.65 -7.18
CA LEU A 410 9.74 23.37 -6.24
C LEU A 410 11.19 23.50 -6.70
N GLY A 411 11.59 22.79 -7.77
CA GLY A 411 12.96 22.81 -8.29
C GLY A 411 13.98 22.14 -7.36
N ILE A 412 13.53 21.22 -6.50
CA ILE A 412 14.35 20.46 -5.55
C ILE A 412 14.16 18.96 -5.79
N SER A 413 15.15 18.14 -5.47
CA SER A 413 15.07 16.68 -5.67
C SER A 413 14.03 16.02 -4.76
N THR A 414 13.64 14.78 -5.07
CA THR A 414 12.77 13.99 -4.18
C THR A 414 13.47 13.67 -2.85
N SER A 415 14.78 13.44 -2.88
CA SER A 415 15.60 13.21 -1.68
C SER A 415 15.67 14.45 -0.79
N GLU A 416 15.70 15.66 -1.38
CA GLU A 416 15.57 16.93 -0.66
C GLU A 416 14.23 17.09 0.02
N ILE A 417 13.14 16.76 -0.67
CA ILE A 417 11.81 16.81 -0.07
C ILE A 417 11.70 15.85 1.12
N GLU A 418 12.24 14.63 0.99
CA GLU A 418 12.28 13.67 2.09
C GLU A 418 13.06 14.23 3.29
N GLU A 419 14.16 14.93 3.06
CA GLU A 419 14.97 15.61 4.10
C GLU A 419 14.21 16.75 4.79
N LEU A 420 13.54 17.61 4.02
CA LEU A 420 12.73 18.70 4.56
C LEU A 420 11.51 18.21 5.35
N SER A 421 11.13 16.95 5.14
CA SER A 421 9.94 16.35 5.74
C SER A 421 10.15 15.69 7.11
N ILE A 422 11.40 15.62 7.58
CA ILE A 422 11.77 14.86 8.77
C ILE A 422 11.19 15.54 10.02
N PRO A 423 10.47 14.80 10.89
CA PRO A 423 10.02 15.35 12.16
C PRO A 423 11.21 15.55 13.12
N ASP A 424 11.37 16.77 13.60
CA ASP A 424 12.35 17.15 14.63
C ASP A 424 12.08 16.48 15.99
N PHE A 425 10.80 16.19 16.26
CA PHE A 425 10.27 15.76 17.55
C PHE A 425 10.49 16.74 18.71
N GLY A 426 11.07 17.92 18.51
CA GLY A 426 11.45 18.82 19.59
C GLY A 426 12.57 18.22 20.45
N LEU A 427 13.46 17.46 19.80
CA LEU A 427 14.64 16.89 20.43
C LEU A 427 15.76 17.93 20.39
N VAL A 428 16.55 18.02 21.45
CA VAL A 428 17.78 18.82 21.51
C VAL A 428 18.87 17.90 22.04
N ASP A 429 19.94 17.71 21.26
CA ASP A 429 21.06 16.82 21.58
C ASP A 429 20.63 15.39 22.00
N GLY A 430 19.60 14.85 21.36
CA GLY A 430 19.06 13.51 21.66
C GLY A 430 18.11 13.46 22.86
N PHE A 431 17.74 14.62 23.43
CA PHE A 431 16.88 14.73 24.61
C PHE A 431 15.58 15.45 24.35
N LYS A 432 14.52 15.05 25.05
CA LYS A 432 13.26 15.81 25.13
C LYS A 432 12.62 15.68 26.50
N SER A 433 12.09 16.76 27.03
CA SER A 433 11.46 16.80 28.34
C SER A 433 9.96 17.11 28.27
N TYR A 434 9.19 16.50 29.17
CA TYR A 434 7.79 16.82 29.44
C TYR A 434 7.63 17.16 30.92
N ALA A 435 7.03 18.30 31.22
CA ALA A 435 6.74 18.69 32.61
C ALA A 435 5.51 17.94 33.15
N PHE A 436 5.60 17.49 34.40
CA PHE A 436 4.56 16.84 35.18
C PHE A 436 4.59 17.40 36.61
N ASP A 437 3.95 18.55 36.82
CA ASP A 437 4.07 19.34 38.05
C ASP A 437 5.55 19.53 38.42
N ASP A 438 6.00 19.05 39.58
CA ASP A 438 7.41 19.16 40.03
C ASP A 438 8.33 18.06 39.45
N TYR A 439 7.80 17.12 38.67
CA TYR A 439 8.55 16.06 38.01
C TYR A 439 8.79 16.39 36.54
N THR A 440 9.88 15.87 36.00
CA THR A 440 10.17 15.93 34.55
C THR A 440 10.29 14.53 33.98
N LEU A 441 9.56 14.23 32.92
CA LEU A 441 9.75 13.01 32.13
C LEU A 441 10.72 13.31 30.98
N LYS A 442 11.89 12.68 31.02
CA LYS A 442 12.96 12.80 30.02
C LYS A 442 12.90 11.63 29.04
N ILE A 443 12.93 11.95 27.75
CA ILE A 443 13.24 11.05 26.65
C ILE A 443 14.72 11.21 26.31
N GLU A 444 15.40 10.10 26.09
CA GLU A 444 16.82 10.05 25.74
C GLU A 444 17.07 8.99 24.65
N ILE A 445 17.77 9.37 23.58
CA ILE A 445 18.27 8.44 22.57
C ILE A 445 19.64 7.94 23.03
N GLU A 446 19.73 6.68 23.46
CA GLU A 446 21.00 6.08 23.88
C GLU A 446 21.74 5.41 22.72
N ALA A 447 20.99 4.79 21.82
CA ALA A 447 21.50 4.13 20.63
C ALA A 447 20.38 4.01 19.58
N LEU A 448 20.73 3.62 18.36
CA LEU A 448 19.74 3.26 17.35
C LEU A 448 18.78 2.20 17.90
N GLY A 449 17.48 2.47 17.75
CA GLY A 449 16.40 1.61 18.29
C GLY A 449 16.25 1.62 19.82
N LYS A 450 17.19 2.19 20.58
CA LYS A 450 17.18 2.27 22.05
C LYS A 450 16.93 3.71 22.52
N VAL A 451 15.65 3.99 22.75
CA VAL A 451 15.16 5.26 23.28
C VAL A 451 14.54 4.99 24.65
N GLN A 452 15.06 5.65 25.68
CA GLN A 452 14.65 5.49 27.07
C GLN A 452 13.68 6.58 27.53
N LEU A 453 12.88 6.23 28.53
CA LEU A 453 12.06 7.15 29.31
C LEU A 453 12.50 7.06 30.76
N SER A 454 12.84 8.21 31.34
CA SER A 454 13.23 8.32 32.74
C SER A 454 12.54 9.52 33.38
N TRP A 455 12.22 9.40 34.66
CA TRP A 455 11.62 10.45 35.46
C TRP A 455 12.70 11.11 36.29
N ILE A 456 12.73 12.43 36.26
CA ILE A 456 13.54 13.28 37.14
C ILE A 456 12.60 13.80 38.22
N LYS A 457 12.94 13.51 39.47
CA LYS A 457 12.22 13.97 40.66
C LYS A 457 12.54 15.45 40.97
N PRO A 458 11.79 16.10 41.88
CA PRO A 458 12.09 17.47 42.32
C PRO A 458 13.48 17.62 42.96
N ASP A 459 13.99 16.55 43.59
CA ASP A 459 15.34 16.48 44.17
C ASP A 459 16.45 16.20 43.13
N GLY A 460 16.11 16.10 41.84
CA GLY A 460 17.02 15.79 40.75
C GLY A 460 17.33 14.31 40.55
N SER A 461 16.87 13.41 41.44
CA SER A 461 17.12 11.96 41.31
C SER A 461 16.30 11.32 40.18
N ILE A 462 16.83 10.24 39.59
CA ILE A 462 16.22 9.57 38.43
C ILE A 462 15.49 8.30 38.86
N GLN A 463 14.28 8.06 38.31
CA GLN A 463 13.58 6.77 38.42
C GLN A 463 13.02 6.30 37.07
N LYS A 464 12.94 4.98 36.87
CA LYS A 464 12.42 4.38 35.62
C LYS A 464 10.91 4.20 35.63
N THR A 465 10.31 4.08 36.81
CA THR A 465 8.88 3.83 36.98
C THR A 465 8.09 5.12 37.02
N ALA A 466 6.87 5.09 36.48
CA ALA A 466 5.96 6.22 36.54
C ALA A 466 5.53 6.50 37.99
N PRO A 467 5.63 7.75 38.48
CA PRO A 467 5.04 8.16 39.75
C PRO A 467 3.56 7.79 39.88
N SER A 468 3.12 7.52 41.11
CA SER A 468 1.74 7.11 41.41
C SER A 468 0.70 8.15 41.01
N PHE A 469 0.98 9.45 41.23
CA PHE A 469 0.07 10.57 40.98
C PHE A 469 -0.37 10.70 39.51
N ILE A 470 0.37 10.12 38.57
CA ILE A 470 -0.02 10.09 37.15
C ILE A 470 -1.31 9.30 36.95
N LYS A 471 -1.56 8.27 37.78
CA LYS A 471 -2.78 7.46 37.69
C LYS A 471 -4.03 8.22 38.13
N GLU A 472 -3.88 9.32 38.85
CA GLU A 472 -4.98 10.08 39.43
C GLU A 472 -5.43 11.23 38.51
N SER A 473 -4.59 11.65 37.55
CA SER A 473 -4.88 12.75 36.63
C SER A 473 -5.10 12.28 35.18
N ALA A 474 -6.29 12.54 34.64
CA ALA A 474 -6.59 12.27 33.23
C ALA A 474 -5.65 13.04 32.27
N LYS A 475 -5.30 14.28 32.63
CA LYS A 475 -4.33 15.11 31.90
C LYS A 475 -2.96 14.44 31.87
N HIS A 476 -2.45 13.96 33.01
CA HIS A 476 -1.15 13.29 33.08
C HIS A 476 -1.13 11.97 32.31
N LYS A 477 -2.21 11.18 32.37
CA LYS A 477 -2.35 9.97 31.54
C LYS A 477 -2.24 10.29 30.05
N GLN A 478 -2.87 11.36 29.59
CA GLN A 478 -2.83 11.78 28.19
C GLN A 478 -1.43 12.23 27.76
N VAL A 479 -0.74 13.04 28.59
CA VAL A 479 0.64 13.46 28.31
C VAL A 479 1.60 12.28 28.29
N LEU A 480 1.49 11.34 29.25
CA LEU A 480 2.31 10.13 29.27
C LEU A 480 2.06 9.25 28.04
N LYS A 481 0.79 9.10 27.61
CA LYS A 481 0.44 8.39 26.38
C LYS A 481 1.12 9.03 25.17
N LYS A 482 1.05 10.36 25.05
CA LYS A 482 1.71 11.13 23.98
C LYS A 482 3.24 10.97 24.01
N ALA A 483 3.86 10.95 25.19
CA ALA A 483 5.29 10.72 25.33
C ALA A 483 5.69 9.30 24.87
N LYS A 484 4.94 8.27 25.25
CA LYS A 484 5.15 6.89 24.79
C LYS A 484 4.98 6.74 23.27
N GLU A 485 3.96 7.39 22.70
CA GLU A 485 3.77 7.46 21.24
C GLU A 485 4.96 8.16 20.55
N THR A 486 5.46 9.25 21.14
CA THR A 486 6.64 9.97 20.65
C THR A 486 7.88 9.07 20.65
N VAL A 487 8.11 8.29 21.71
CA VAL A 487 9.22 7.30 21.76
C VAL A 487 9.12 6.26 20.66
N ALA A 488 7.93 5.70 20.44
CA ALA A 488 7.71 4.72 19.39
C ALA A 488 7.98 5.31 17.99
N GLN A 489 7.60 6.58 17.79
CA GLN A 489 7.89 7.30 16.56
C GLN A 489 9.39 7.57 16.42
N ILE A 490 10.07 8.14 17.42
CA ILE A 490 11.52 8.40 17.38
C ILE A 490 12.29 7.15 16.98
N LYS A 491 12.02 5.99 17.61
CA LYS A 491 12.68 4.71 17.26
C LYS A 491 12.53 4.38 15.78
N LYS A 492 11.30 4.45 15.26
CA LYS A 492 10.99 4.13 13.86
C LYS A 492 11.66 5.11 12.89
N TYR A 493 11.55 6.41 13.17
CA TYR A 493 12.11 7.44 12.29
C TYR A 493 13.62 7.46 12.32
N LEU A 494 14.25 7.22 13.46
CA LEU A 494 15.71 7.17 13.58
C LEU A 494 16.29 6.05 12.71
N THR A 495 15.72 4.85 12.73
CA THR A 495 16.11 3.75 11.82
C THR A 495 15.90 4.13 10.36
N ALA A 496 14.73 4.71 10.02
CA ALA A 496 14.47 5.15 8.65
C ALA A 496 15.45 6.23 8.17
N GLN A 497 15.87 7.14 9.05
CA GLN A 497 16.86 8.17 8.74
C GLN A 497 18.25 7.58 8.57
N ARG A 498 18.65 6.61 9.39
CA ARG A 498 19.89 5.86 9.19
C ARG A 498 19.93 5.21 7.81
N ASP A 499 18.85 4.54 7.41
CA ASP A 499 18.78 3.89 6.09
C ASP A 499 18.72 4.90 4.94
N ARG A 500 18.07 6.07 5.13
CA ARG A 500 18.08 7.16 4.15
C ARG A 500 19.50 7.71 3.97
N ILE A 501 20.22 7.95 5.06
CA ILE A 501 21.59 8.47 5.04
C ILE A 501 22.54 7.45 4.37
N ASP A 502 22.38 6.15 4.64
CA ASP A 502 23.16 5.10 3.95
C ASP A 502 22.96 5.13 2.43
N ARG A 503 21.76 5.50 1.95
CA ARG A 503 21.48 5.65 0.51
C ARG A 503 22.03 6.93 -0.11
N LEU A 504 22.54 7.90 0.67
CA LEU A 504 23.07 9.16 0.12
C LEU A 504 24.28 8.95 -0.80
N TYR A 505 24.98 7.83 -0.69
CA TYR A 505 26.06 7.48 -1.62
C TYR A 505 25.58 7.24 -3.06
N LEU A 506 24.27 6.99 -3.27
CA LEU A 506 23.68 6.85 -4.60
C LEU A 506 23.21 8.17 -5.22
N TYR A 507 23.28 9.30 -4.50
CA TYR A 507 22.63 10.57 -4.88
C TYR A 507 23.61 11.75 -5.12
N ASP A 508 24.94 11.51 -5.13
CA ASP A 508 26.02 12.54 -5.21
C ASP A 508 25.72 13.82 -4.42
N ARG A 509 25.30 13.65 -3.16
CA ARG A 509 24.70 14.75 -2.40
C ARG A 509 25.76 15.70 -1.86
N ILE A 510 25.59 16.98 -2.21
CA ILE A 510 26.41 18.10 -1.72
C ILE A 510 25.51 19.08 -0.98
N TRP A 511 25.95 19.53 0.20
CA TRP A 511 25.31 20.61 0.92
C TRP A 511 26.24 21.82 0.99
N ILE A 512 25.64 23.00 0.93
CA ILE A 512 26.25 24.21 1.49
C ILE A 512 26.17 24.10 3.02
N TYR A 513 27.23 24.50 3.74
CA TYR A 513 27.37 24.29 5.18
C TYR A 513 26.19 24.77 6.01
N ASP A 514 25.58 25.91 5.70
CA ASP A 514 24.39 26.42 6.43
C ASP A 514 23.19 25.47 6.35
N ASN A 515 22.95 24.87 5.18
CA ASN A 515 21.89 23.88 5.00
C ASN A 515 22.24 22.58 5.73
N PHE A 516 23.51 22.17 5.68
CA PHE A 516 23.98 21.01 6.42
C PHE A 516 23.79 21.18 7.95
N LEU A 517 24.14 22.34 8.49
CA LEU A 517 23.91 22.68 9.90
C LEU A 517 22.43 22.56 10.25
N LYS A 518 21.55 23.15 9.45
CA LYS A 518 20.11 23.16 9.69
C LYS A 518 19.47 21.77 9.62
N TYR A 519 19.80 20.99 8.60
CA TYR A 519 19.10 19.73 8.30
C TYR A 519 19.76 18.48 8.90
N TYR A 520 21.04 18.56 9.29
CA TYR A 520 21.77 17.47 9.92
C TYR A 520 22.22 17.83 11.34
N LEU A 521 23.16 18.77 11.48
CA LEU A 521 23.90 18.93 12.74
C LEU A 521 23.02 19.45 13.88
N ASN A 522 22.11 20.38 13.58
CA ASN A 522 21.21 21.02 14.54
C ASN A 522 19.78 20.46 14.49
N HIS A 523 19.50 19.51 13.60
CA HIS A 523 18.20 18.87 13.52
C HIS A 523 18.02 17.92 14.71
N GLY A 524 16.91 18.00 15.44
CA GLY A 524 16.66 17.31 16.70
C GLY A 524 16.81 15.78 16.62
N LEU A 525 16.28 15.15 15.57
CA LEU A 525 16.45 13.72 15.33
C LEU A 525 17.74 13.33 14.59
N VAL A 526 18.02 13.97 13.44
CA VAL A 526 19.10 13.57 12.52
C VAL A 526 20.49 13.81 13.11
N SER A 527 20.64 14.83 13.96
CA SER A 527 21.92 15.17 14.60
C SER A 527 22.54 14.01 15.37
N PHE A 528 21.72 13.15 15.97
CA PHE A 528 22.19 11.94 16.66
C PHE A 528 23.01 11.03 15.73
N ILE A 529 22.57 10.88 14.48
CA ILE A 529 23.31 10.10 13.48
C ILE A 529 24.47 10.92 12.92
N ALA A 530 24.20 12.16 12.51
CA ALA A 530 25.15 12.99 11.78
C ALA A 530 26.45 13.28 12.55
N LYS A 531 26.36 13.45 13.88
CA LYS A 531 27.52 13.78 14.74
C LYS A 531 28.56 12.65 14.83
N ASP A 532 28.17 11.40 14.56
CA ASP A 532 29.06 10.23 14.61
C ASP A 532 29.57 9.75 13.25
N LEU A 533 29.25 10.50 12.20
CA LEU A 533 29.76 10.26 10.85
C LEU A 533 30.96 11.14 10.54
N ILE A 534 31.77 10.68 9.60
CA ILE A 534 32.86 11.41 8.97
C ILE A 534 32.26 12.19 7.79
N TRP A 535 32.58 13.46 7.70
CA TRP A 535 32.12 14.35 6.62
C TRP A 535 33.34 14.93 5.90
N ASN A 536 33.24 15.08 4.59
CA ASN A 536 34.23 15.77 3.78
C ASN A 536 33.80 17.22 3.60
N PHE A 537 34.70 18.14 3.92
CA PHE A 537 34.52 19.58 3.75
C PHE A 537 35.40 20.06 2.60
N LYS A 538 34.83 20.83 1.68
CA LYS A 538 35.54 21.37 0.53
C LYS A 538 35.32 22.88 0.38
N SER A 539 36.42 23.60 0.23
CA SER A 539 36.49 24.98 -0.24
C SER A 539 37.38 25.03 -1.48
N ASP A 540 37.47 26.17 -2.18
CA ASP A 540 38.23 26.34 -3.44
C ASP A 540 39.67 25.81 -3.41
N LYS A 541 40.30 25.71 -2.23
CA LYS A 541 41.71 25.31 -2.07
C LYS A 541 41.96 24.17 -1.08
N LYS A 542 40.93 23.69 -0.36
CA LYS A 542 41.10 22.70 0.72
C LYS A 542 39.99 21.67 0.68
N GLU A 543 40.37 20.42 0.85
CA GLU A 543 39.45 19.30 1.01
C GLU A 543 39.94 18.46 2.21
N VAL A 544 39.11 18.34 3.25
CA VAL A 544 39.49 17.67 4.50
C VAL A 544 38.32 16.90 5.06
N SER A 545 38.56 15.65 5.46
CA SER A 545 37.61 14.83 6.21
C SER A 545 37.64 15.15 7.70
N ALA A 546 36.48 15.24 8.35
CA ALA A 546 36.38 15.59 9.76
C ALA A 546 35.17 14.95 10.46
N THR A 547 35.21 14.88 11.79
CA THR A 547 34.11 14.44 12.67
C THR A 547 33.75 15.54 13.67
N TRP A 548 32.50 15.54 14.15
CA TRP A 548 32.04 16.53 15.13
C TRP A 548 32.32 16.07 16.56
N ARG A 549 33.24 16.73 17.26
CA ARG A 549 33.65 16.39 18.63
C ARG A 549 33.82 17.65 19.46
N GLU A 550 33.28 17.62 20.69
CA GLU A 550 33.38 18.75 21.64
C GLU A 550 32.90 20.09 21.07
N GLY A 551 31.86 20.06 20.23
CA GLY A 551 31.31 21.25 19.59
C GLY A 551 32.15 21.81 18.43
N LYS A 552 33.09 21.04 17.90
CA LYS A 552 34.02 21.45 16.85
C LYS A 552 34.23 20.37 15.79
N TRP A 553 34.58 20.77 14.57
CA TRP A 553 35.04 19.84 13.52
C TRP A 553 36.51 19.53 13.72
N LYS A 554 36.84 18.24 13.85
CA LYS A 554 38.21 17.77 14.00
C LYS A 554 38.58 16.75 12.93
N ASP A 555 39.75 16.91 12.32
CA ASP A 555 40.29 15.97 11.34
C ASP A 555 40.76 14.66 11.99
N VAL A 556 41.33 13.78 11.17
CA VAL A 556 41.85 12.47 11.60
C VAL A 556 43.01 12.57 12.59
N GLU A 557 43.75 13.69 12.58
CA GLU A 557 44.86 13.98 13.49
C GLU A 557 44.42 14.76 14.74
N ASN A 558 43.11 15.03 14.90
CA ASN A 558 42.51 15.83 15.97
C ASN A 558 42.74 17.35 15.87
N ASN A 559 43.16 17.86 14.71
CA ASN A 559 43.25 19.30 14.47
C ASN A 559 41.87 19.89 14.18
N GLU A 560 41.61 21.11 14.68
CA GLU A 560 40.35 21.82 14.47
C GLU A 560 40.30 22.47 13.08
N LEU A 561 39.19 22.27 12.37
CA LEU A 561 38.93 22.94 11.08
C LEU A 561 38.42 24.37 11.33
N GLN A 562 39.33 25.35 11.30
CA GLN A 562 39.00 26.77 11.54
C GLN A 562 38.56 27.53 10.27
N TRP A 563 38.61 26.89 9.10
CA TRP A 563 38.35 27.54 7.81
C TRP A 563 36.95 27.26 7.25
N VAL A 564 36.14 26.43 7.92
CA VAL A 564 34.78 26.10 7.49
C VAL A 564 33.86 27.31 7.69
N ASP A 565 33.21 27.72 6.61
CA ASP A 565 32.30 28.88 6.57
C ASP A 565 30.95 28.52 5.93
N SER A 566 30.06 29.50 5.83
CA SER A 566 28.71 29.33 5.29
C SER A 566 28.66 28.77 3.86
N GLN A 567 29.71 28.95 3.05
CA GLN A 567 29.75 28.53 1.64
C GLN A 567 30.50 27.21 1.43
N THR A 568 31.13 26.68 2.48
CA THR A 568 31.86 25.42 2.41
C THR A 568 30.94 24.28 1.98
N GLU A 569 31.38 23.51 0.99
CA GLU A 569 30.68 22.29 0.56
C GLU A 569 30.89 21.19 1.59
N VAL A 570 29.83 20.46 1.90
CA VAL A 570 29.86 19.27 2.76
C VAL A 570 29.36 18.08 1.98
N ARG A 571 30.05 16.94 2.09
CA ARG A 571 29.64 15.65 1.52
C ARG A 571 29.85 14.54 2.52
N LEU A 572 29.08 13.46 2.41
CA LEU A 572 29.30 12.28 3.23
C LEU A 572 30.60 11.58 2.79
N TRP A 573 31.53 11.35 3.72
CA TRP A 573 32.81 10.72 3.41
C TRP A 573 32.63 9.24 3.04
N HIS A 574 33.37 8.75 2.05
CA HIS A 574 33.32 7.36 1.59
C HIS A 574 34.74 6.81 1.37
N PRO A 575 35.06 5.57 1.82
CA PRO A 575 36.42 5.03 1.74
C PRO A 575 36.96 4.82 0.31
N ILE A 576 36.10 4.65 -0.70
CA ILE A 576 36.53 4.58 -2.14
C ILE A 576 37.31 5.82 -2.61
N ASN A 577 37.10 6.96 -1.94
CA ASN A 577 37.72 8.24 -2.28
C ASN A 577 38.92 8.57 -1.38
N ALA A 578 39.27 7.68 -0.44
CA ALA A 578 40.33 7.87 0.53
C ALA A 578 41.47 6.87 0.29
N SER A 579 42.67 7.22 0.74
CA SER A 579 43.79 6.26 0.76
C SER A 579 43.56 5.19 1.82
N VAL A 580 44.21 4.03 1.65
CA VAL A 580 44.16 2.95 2.67
C VAL A 580 44.61 3.47 4.04
N ASP A 581 45.67 4.29 4.09
CA ASP A 581 46.18 4.86 5.32
C ASP A 581 45.19 5.81 5.99
N GLU A 582 44.50 6.67 5.21
CA GLU A 582 43.45 7.54 5.75
C GLU A 582 42.30 6.72 6.36
N VAL A 583 41.86 5.66 5.68
CA VAL A 583 40.82 4.75 6.18
C VAL A 583 41.26 4.10 7.49
N LEU A 584 42.49 3.59 7.56
CA LEU A 584 43.03 2.96 8.78
C LEU A 584 43.15 3.95 9.93
N ASN A 585 43.59 5.18 9.66
CA ASN A 585 43.68 6.25 10.66
C ASN A 585 42.30 6.62 11.20
N TRP A 586 41.28 6.73 10.34
CA TRP A 586 39.90 6.94 10.79
C TRP A 586 39.37 5.79 11.64
N ARG A 587 39.62 4.53 11.24
CA ARG A 587 39.24 3.34 12.03
C ARG A 587 39.87 3.40 13.43
N ASN A 588 41.18 3.65 13.52
CA ASN A 588 41.89 3.74 14.79
C ASN A 588 41.40 4.90 15.67
N ARG A 589 41.12 6.06 15.05
CA ARG A 589 40.54 7.23 15.72
C ARG A 589 39.18 6.92 16.34
N LEU A 590 38.27 6.33 15.56
CA LEU A 590 36.92 5.97 16.02
C LEU A 590 36.96 4.90 17.11
N GLU A 591 37.85 3.91 17.00
CA GLU A 591 38.11 2.92 18.06
C GLU A 591 38.58 3.59 19.35
N THR A 592 39.54 4.53 19.26
CA THR A 592 40.09 5.24 20.43
C THR A 592 39.05 6.12 21.13
N LEU A 593 38.15 6.72 20.35
CA LEU A 593 37.06 7.55 20.86
C LEU A 593 35.83 6.74 21.31
N GLU A 594 35.84 5.41 21.15
CA GLU A 594 34.70 4.52 21.36
C GLU A 594 33.42 4.98 20.62
N VAL A 595 33.61 5.52 19.41
CA VAL A 595 32.50 6.02 18.58
C VAL A 595 31.88 4.86 17.81
N LYS A 596 30.61 4.59 18.11
CA LYS A 596 29.83 3.59 17.38
C LYS A 596 29.05 4.23 16.23
N GLN A 597 29.49 4.01 14.99
CA GLN A 597 28.80 4.58 13.84
C GLN A 597 27.43 3.93 13.61
N ALA A 598 26.42 4.75 13.33
CA ALA A 598 25.05 4.33 13.01
C ALA A 598 24.94 3.46 11.74
N LEU A 599 25.92 3.60 10.84
CA LEU A 599 26.06 2.84 9.60
C LEU A 599 27.55 2.52 9.36
N LYS A 600 27.84 1.48 8.57
CA LYS A 600 29.22 1.16 8.17
C LYS A 600 29.73 2.27 7.24
N GLN A 601 30.63 3.11 7.75
CA GLN A 601 31.31 4.15 6.97
C GLN A 601 32.83 3.90 6.92
N ALA A 602 33.56 4.01 8.03
CA ALA A 602 35.01 3.73 8.05
C ALA A 602 35.33 2.24 7.78
N TYR A 603 34.41 1.35 8.17
CA TYR A 603 34.48 -0.10 7.92
C TYR A 603 33.55 -0.51 6.76
N ARG A 604 33.24 0.42 5.85
CA ARG A 604 32.44 0.10 4.68
C ARG A 604 33.26 -0.71 3.69
N GLU A 605 32.63 -1.75 3.15
CA GLU A 605 33.19 -2.59 2.10
C GLU A 605 33.35 -1.77 0.81
N VAL A 606 34.48 -1.93 0.12
CA VAL A 606 34.80 -1.20 -1.11
C VAL A 606 35.00 -2.17 -2.26
N TYR A 607 34.31 -1.96 -3.38
CA TYR A 607 34.47 -2.77 -4.59
C TYR A 607 35.08 -1.90 -5.68
N VAL A 608 36.35 -2.16 -5.97
CA VAL A 608 37.05 -1.57 -7.11
C VAL A 608 36.84 -2.42 -8.36
N LEU A 609 36.90 -1.76 -9.53
CA LEU A 609 36.88 -2.43 -10.83
C LEU A 609 38.10 -3.34 -10.95
N THR A 610 37.89 -4.58 -11.38
CA THR A 610 38.94 -5.59 -11.55
C THR A 610 39.32 -5.77 -13.01
N ASP A 611 40.51 -6.31 -13.28
CA ASP A 611 40.95 -6.61 -14.65
C ASP A 611 39.97 -7.55 -15.40
N ALA A 612 39.34 -8.49 -14.68
CA ALA A 612 38.31 -9.35 -15.24
C ALA A 612 37.10 -8.56 -15.74
N GLU A 613 36.66 -7.54 -15.00
CA GLU A 613 35.54 -6.67 -15.38
C GLU A 613 35.92 -5.68 -16.48
N VAL A 614 37.18 -5.24 -16.54
CA VAL A 614 37.71 -4.48 -17.68
C VAL A 614 37.69 -5.30 -18.97
N ASN A 615 37.94 -6.62 -18.88
CA ASN A 615 37.89 -7.52 -20.02
C ASN A 615 36.46 -7.84 -20.48
N THR A 616 35.52 -8.07 -19.56
CA THR A 616 34.10 -8.30 -19.90
C THR A 616 33.39 -7.03 -20.37
N LYS A 617 33.90 -5.85 -19.98
CA LYS A 617 33.42 -4.50 -20.29
C LYS A 617 32.03 -4.20 -19.75
N THR A 618 31.01 -4.91 -20.21
CA THR A 618 29.61 -4.51 -20.02
C THR A 618 28.90 -5.18 -18.85
N TYR A 619 29.56 -6.14 -18.18
CA TYR A 619 28.96 -6.86 -17.05
C TYR A 619 29.98 -7.40 -16.06
N SER A 620 29.55 -7.58 -14.81
CA SER A 620 30.33 -8.27 -13.76
C SER A 620 29.71 -9.61 -13.42
N ASN A 621 30.55 -10.66 -13.38
CA ASN A 621 30.20 -12.01 -12.95
C ASN A 621 30.57 -12.30 -11.48
N ARG A 622 31.00 -11.28 -10.71
CA ARG A 622 31.50 -11.47 -9.34
C ARG A 622 30.48 -12.10 -8.40
N MET A 623 29.20 -11.94 -8.72
CA MET A 623 28.06 -12.43 -7.93
C MET A 623 27.12 -13.31 -8.77
N ALA A 624 27.64 -13.90 -9.86
CA ALA A 624 26.91 -14.84 -10.69
C ALA A 624 26.96 -16.26 -10.12
N ALA A 625 26.05 -17.13 -10.59
CA ALA A 625 25.97 -18.54 -10.25
C ALA A 625 25.72 -18.85 -8.75
N HIS A 626 25.09 -17.94 -8.01
CA HIS A 626 24.60 -18.20 -6.66
C HIS A 626 23.13 -18.61 -6.61
N LEU A 627 22.84 -19.60 -5.77
CA LEU A 627 21.51 -20.11 -5.46
C LEU A 627 20.92 -19.37 -4.25
N LEU A 628 19.84 -18.61 -4.43
CA LEU A 628 19.22 -17.77 -3.41
C LEU A 628 17.81 -18.24 -3.04
N LYS A 629 17.43 -18.06 -1.76
CA LYS A 629 16.04 -18.15 -1.31
C LYS A 629 15.23 -16.96 -1.81
N GLN A 630 14.26 -17.20 -2.69
CA GLN A 630 13.57 -16.13 -3.43
C GLN A 630 12.86 -15.13 -2.52
N HIS A 631 12.08 -15.61 -1.54
CA HIS A 631 11.33 -14.71 -0.63
C HIS A 631 12.24 -13.82 0.21
N GLN A 632 13.41 -14.35 0.61
CA GLN A 632 14.40 -13.59 1.36
C GLN A 632 15.08 -12.55 0.46
N PHE A 633 15.43 -12.92 -0.76
CA PHE A 633 15.94 -12.00 -1.78
C PHE A 633 14.93 -10.88 -2.08
N LYS A 634 13.63 -11.22 -2.21
CA LYS A 634 12.53 -10.25 -2.40
C LYS A 634 12.41 -9.24 -1.28
N ALA A 635 12.59 -9.69 -0.03
CA ALA A 635 12.56 -8.80 1.12
C ALA A 635 13.78 -7.85 1.15
N LEU A 636 14.98 -8.36 0.87
CA LEU A 636 16.22 -7.58 0.87
C LEU A 636 16.23 -6.51 -0.23
N THR A 637 15.93 -6.91 -1.48
CA THR A 637 15.83 -6.01 -2.63
C THR A 637 14.84 -4.88 -2.35
N GLY A 638 13.65 -5.20 -1.83
CA GLY A 638 12.63 -4.22 -1.48
C GLY A 638 13.05 -3.22 -0.38
N ILE A 639 13.91 -3.62 0.56
CA ILE A 639 14.46 -2.72 1.60
C ILE A 639 15.54 -1.80 1.00
N ARG A 640 16.31 -2.29 0.03
CA ARG A 640 17.38 -1.54 -0.64
C ARG A 640 16.90 -0.67 -1.82
N GLY A 641 15.60 -0.70 -2.15
CA GLY A 641 15.04 0.08 -3.25
C GLY A 641 15.17 -0.59 -4.63
N TRP A 642 15.56 -1.86 -4.67
CA TRP A 642 15.57 -2.69 -5.87
C TRP A 642 14.19 -3.31 -6.13
N HIS A 643 13.87 -3.53 -7.40
CA HIS A 643 12.57 -4.02 -7.84
C HIS A 643 12.70 -5.17 -8.83
N TYR A 644 11.92 -6.23 -8.61
CA TYR A 644 11.68 -7.34 -9.56
C TYR A 644 10.35 -8.02 -9.20
N SER A 645 9.84 -8.93 -10.02
CA SER A 645 8.63 -9.71 -9.72
C SER A 645 8.97 -11.10 -9.23
N LEU A 646 8.22 -11.63 -8.26
CA LEU A 646 8.40 -13.03 -7.87
C LEU A 646 8.16 -13.93 -9.09
N MET A 647 9.06 -14.87 -9.32
CA MET A 647 9.02 -15.88 -10.37
C MET A 647 8.32 -17.12 -9.83
N GLY A 648 7.41 -17.69 -10.62
CA GLY A 648 6.57 -18.82 -10.21
C GLY A 648 6.59 -19.98 -11.19
N ALA A 649 6.17 -21.14 -10.71
CA ALA A 649 6.06 -22.40 -11.42
C ALA A 649 4.81 -22.46 -12.31
N TYR A 650 4.52 -21.36 -13.01
CA TYR A 650 3.43 -21.24 -13.97
C TYR A 650 3.94 -20.51 -15.21
N ASP A 651 3.40 -20.85 -16.37
CA ASP A 651 3.78 -20.21 -17.62
C ASP A 651 3.27 -18.76 -17.66
N ASP A 652 4.18 -17.81 -17.42
CA ASP A 652 3.96 -16.38 -17.63
C ASP A 652 4.82 -15.79 -18.76
N GLY A 653 5.45 -16.65 -19.57
CA GLY A 653 6.29 -16.28 -20.70
C GLY A 653 7.66 -15.71 -20.32
N ARG A 654 8.17 -15.96 -19.11
CA ARG A 654 9.47 -15.48 -18.62
C ARG A 654 10.31 -16.61 -18.02
N ASP A 655 11.52 -16.82 -18.55
CA ASP A 655 12.50 -17.79 -18.00
C ASP A 655 13.46 -17.15 -16.96
N GLY A 656 13.26 -15.87 -16.67
CA GLY A 656 14.08 -15.08 -15.76
C GLY A 656 13.51 -13.67 -15.55
N ASP A 657 14.10 -12.91 -14.64
CA ASP A 657 13.74 -11.51 -14.38
C ASP A 657 15.00 -10.70 -14.06
N ILE A 658 14.86 -9.39 -13.95
CA ILE A 658 15.96 -8.47 -13.64
C ILE A 658 15.59 -7.69 -12.39
N ALA A 659 16.36 -7.90 -11.32
CA ALA A 659 16.31 -7.00 -10.19
C ALA A 659 17.00 -5.69 -10.56
N LYS A 660 16.27 -4.58 -10.45
CA LYS A 660 16.75 -3.28 -10.91
C LYS A 660 16.57 -2.14 -9.93
N ILE A 661 17.49 -1.18 -9.98
CA ILE A 661 17.42 0.07 -9.23
C ILE A 661 17.79 1.25 -10.14
N ALA A 662 16.94 2.27 -10.14
CA ALA A 662 17.18 3.50 -10.89
C ALA A 662 18.12 4.44 -10.13
N LEU A 663 19.13 4.96 -10.82
CA LEU A 663 20.15 5.90 -10.35
C LEU A 663 19.97 7.21 -11.12
N LYS A 664 18.89 7.93 -10.80
CA LYS A 664 18.39 9.07 -11.59
C LYS A 664 19.44 10.17 -11.78
N GLU A 665 20.21 10.46 -10.74
CA GLU A 665 21.23 11.52 -10.70
C GLU A 665 22.39 11.26 -11.66
N TYR A 666 22.59 10.00 -12.05
CA TYR A 666 23.62 9.58 -13.00
C TYR A 666 23.06 9.19 -14.37
N ASN A 667 21.73 9.29 -14.57
CA ASN A 667 21.03 8.75 -15.74
C ASN A 667 21.35 7.26 -16.01
N LEU A 668 21.44 6.46 -14.94
CA LEU A 668 21.76 5.03 -15.02
C LEU A 668 20.66 4.18 -14.36
N GLU A 669 20.57 2.91 -14.74
CA GLU A 669 19.89 1.84 -14.02
C GLU A 669 20.87 0.68 -13.80
N ALA A 670 21.00 0.23 -12.55
CA ALA A 670 21.76 -0.98 -12.25
C ALA A 670 20.82 -2.20 -12.28
N GLN A 671 21.31 -3.28 -12.88
CA GLN A 671 20.57 -4.51 -13.14
C GLN A 671 21.32 -5.71 -12.57
N PHE A 672 20.62 -6.57 -11.84
CA PHE A 672 21.10 -7.85 -11.36
C PHE A 672 20.20 -8.95 -11.90
N TRP A 673 20.76 -9.75 -12.80
CA TRP A 673 20.04 -10.76 -13.56
C TRP A 673 19.79 -11.99 -12.70
N ILE A 674 18.57 -12.52 -12.77
CA ILE A 674 18.15 -13.70 -12.02
C ILE A 674 17.38 -14.65 -12.92
N ASN A 675 17.59 -15.94 -12.71
CA ASN A 675 16.96 -17.01 -13.48
C ASN A 675 16.13 -17.89 -12.56
N GLU A 676 15.07 -18.46 -13.12
CA GLU A 676 14.30 -19.48 -12.41
C GLU A 676 15.12 -20.76 -12.22
N ILE A 677 14.71 -21.55 -11.23
CA ILE A 677 15.25 -22.89 -11.02
C ILE A 677 14.07 -23.83 -11.02
N ASN A 678 13.90 -24.47 -12.17
CA ASN A 678 12.85 -25.43 -12.40
C ASN A 678 13.23 -26.77 -11.73
N VAL A 679 12.88 -26.92 -10.44
CA VAL A 679 12.95 -28.19 -9.71
C VAL A 679 11.56 -28.59 -9.27
N ASP A 680 11.23 -29.86 -9.47
CA ASP A 680 9.99 -30.47 -8.99
C ASP A 680 9.75 -30.17 -7.50
N ASP A 681 8.51 -29.80 -7.18
CA ASP A 681 8.01 -29.52 -5.83
C ASP A 681 8.77 -28.41 -5.04
N ALA A 682 9.62 -27.61 -5.69
CA ALA A 682 10.35 -26.51 -5.07
C ALA A 682 9.61 -25.16 -5.15
N PHE A 683 8.30 -25.17 -4.91
CA PHE A 683 7.44 -23.98 -4.93
C PHE A 683 6.42 -24.02 -3.80
N ASN A 684 5.93 -22.85 -3.37
CA ASN A 684 4.92 -22.75 -2.32
C ASN A 684 3.48 -22.97 -2.83
N ASP A 685 2.50 -23.00 -1.92
CA ASP A 685 1.06 -23.17 -2.26
C ASP A 685 0.50 -22.16 -3.29
N ALA A 686 1.18 -21.03 -3.50
CA ALA A 686 0.82 -20.01 -4.48
C ALA A 686 1.53 -20.20 -5.84
N GLY A 687 2.26 -21.29 -6.02
CA GLY A 687 3.05 -21.59 -7.23
C GLY A 687 4.27 -20.69 -7.38
N ILE A 688 4.82 -20.11 -6.31
CA ILE A 688 6.04 -19.28 -6.37
C ILE A 688 7.27 -20.13 -6.06
N TRP A 689 8.30 -20.06 -6.90
CA TRP A 689 9.56 -20.78 -6.70
C TRP A 689 10.22 -20.44 -5.35
N ASP A 690 10.72 -21.43 -4.64
CA ASP A 690 11.44 -21.21 -3.38
C ASP A 690 12.85 -20.66 -3.61
N TYR A 691 13.46 -21.02 -4.75
CA TYR A 691 14.84 -20.69 -5.09
C TYR A 691 14.98 -20.05 -6.46
N ILE A 692 16.03 -19.23 -6.61
CA ILE A 692 16.43 -18.59 -7.88
C ILE A 692 17.94 -18.65 -8.03
N ALA A 693 18.43 -18.61 -9.27
CA ALA A 693 19.84 -18.47 -9.58
C ALA A 693 20.16 -17.02 -9.92
N THR A 694 21.35 -16.57 -9.57
CA THR A 694 21.89 -15.26 -9.93
C THR A 694 22.79 -15.38 -11.14
N ASP A 695 22.83 -14.32 -11.92
CA ASP A 695 23.72 -14.18 -13.07
C ASP A 695 24.46 -12.84 -12.95
N GLN A 696 24.61 -12.10 -14.05
CA GLN A 696 25.46 -10.94 -14.15
C GLN A 696 24.86 -9.65 -13.56
N VAL A 697 25.75 -8.72 -13.20
CA VAL A 697 25.42 -7.33 -12.88
C VAL A 697 25.76 -6.44 -14.07
N ARG A 698 24.83 -5.58 -14.48
CA ARG A 698 24.96 -4.65 -15.63
C ARG A 698 24.48 -3.25 -15.26
N PHE A 699 24.91 -2.27 -16.06
CA PHE A 699 24.41 -0.90 -16.01
C PHE A 699 23.88 -0.51 -17.39
N ILE A 700 22.70 0.08 -17.42
CA ILE A 700 22.13 0.67 -18.63
C ILE A 700 21.89 2.17 -18.41
N ASP A 701 21.82 2.94 -19.48
CA ASP A 701 21.43 4.35 -19.44
C ASP A 701 19.92 4.55 -19.67
N SER A 702 19.50 5.82 -19.78
CA SER A 702 18.11 6.19 -20.05
C SER A 702 17.59 5.74 -21.43
N GLU A 703 18.47 5.41 -22.37
CA GLU A 703 18.14 4.91 -23.71
C GLU A 703 18.11 3.37 -23.74
N ASN A 704 18.37 2.72 -22.60
CA ASN A 704 18.56 1.28 -22.42
C ASN A 704 19.81 0.73 -23.11
N GLU A 705 20.82 1.56 -23.35
CA GLU A 705 22.11 1.10 -23.83
C GLU A 705 22.97 0.58 -22.67
N VAL A 706 23.60 -0.58 -22.85
CA VAL A 706 24.49 -1.16 -21.83
C VAL A 706 25.80 -0.39 -21.80
N LYS A 707 26.19 0.09 -20.62
CA LYS A 707 27.40 0.91 -20.42
C LYS A 707 28.60 0.06 -20.04
N ASP A 708 29.77 0.51 -20.46
CA ASP A 708 31.04 -0.10 -20.03
C ASP A 708 31.27 0.20 -18.54
N LEU A 709 31.69 -0.80 -17.78
CA LEU A 709 31.93 -0.70 -16.34
C LEU A 709 33.01 0.33 -16.01
N ILE A 710 33.91 0.65 -16.95
CA ILE A 710 34.90 1.73 -16.79
C ILE A 710 34.28 3.14 -16.79
N GLU A 711 33.11 3.32 -17.42
CA GLU A 711 32.37 4.59 -17.45
C GLU A 711 31.54 4.80 -16.18
N ILE A 712 31.35 3.76 -15.38
CA ILE A 712 30.53 3.81 -14.16
C ILE A 712 31.31 4.51 -13.04
N PRO A 713 30.74 5.52 -12.36
CA PRO A 713 31.39 6.15 -11.22
C PRO A 713 31.80 5.14 -10.15
N LYS A 714 33.03 5.24 -9.66
CA LYS A 714 33.61 4.25 -8.71
C LYS A 714 32.74 4.02 -7.47
N ILE A 715 32.17 5.10 -6.92
CA ILE A 715 31.27 5.00 -5.76
C ILE A 715 30.00 4.23 -6.13
N ILE A 716 29.42 4.44 -7.30
CA ILE A 716 28.21 3.75 -7.76
C ILE A 716 28.48 2.27 -7.98
N LEU A 717 29.57 1.91 -8.66
CA LEU A 717 29.97 0.51 -8.79
C LEU A 717 30.14 -0.13 -7.41
N SER A 718 30.86 0.53 -6.50
CA SER A 718 31.10 0.02 -5.16
C SER A 718 29.81 -0.22 -4.37
N GLU A 719 28.88 0.72 -4.41
CA GLU A 719 27.63 0.66 -3.66
C GLU A 719 26.65 -0.36 -4.22
N ILE A 720 26.55 -0.47 -5.54
CA ILE A 720 25.74 -1.49 -6.20
C ILE A 720 26.28 -2.89 -5.92
N MET A 721 27.59 -3.09 -6.05
CA MET A 721 28.21 -4.39 -5.73
C MET A 721 28.06 -4.75 -4.25
N ARG A 722 28.06 -3.76 -3.36
CA ARG A 722 27.80 -3.96 -1.94
C ARG A 722 26.35 -4.42 -1.66
N ASP A 723 25.38 -3.86 -2.37
CA ASP A 723 23.98 -4.33 -2.28
C ASP A 723 23.85 -5.76 -2.81
N VAL A 724 24.48 -6.08 -3.94
CA VAL A 724 24.45 -7.43 -4.52
C VAL A 724 25.16 -8.46 -3.64
N ASP A 725 26.33 -8.14 -3.06
CA ASP A 725 27.01 -9.00 -2.09
C ASP A 725 26.16 -9.21 -0.83
N LEU A 726 25.43 -8.20 -0.37
CA LEU A 726 24.47 -8.38 0.73
C LEU A 726 23.35 -9.36 0.34
N PHE A 727 22.82 -9.25 -0.89
CA PHE A 727 21.76 -10.14 -1.37
C PHE A 727 22.24 -11.59 -1.40
N VAL A 728 23.39 -11.84 -2.02
CA VAL A 728 24.01 -13.16 -2.08
C VAL A 728 24.37 -13.65 -0.68
N GLY A 729 25.11 -12.85 0.09
CA GLY A 729 25.61 -13.19 1.42
C GLY A 729 24.53 -13.43 2.47
N VAL A 730 23.29 -12.98 2.25
CA VAL A 730 22.18 -13.20 3.20
C VAL A 730 21.16 -14.21 2.67
N ALA A 731 20.85 -14.20 1.37
CA ALA A 731 19.84 -15.08 0.78
C ALA A 731 20.40 -16.39 0.21
N SER A 732 21.72 -16.54 0.08
CA SER A 732 22.33 -17.78 -0.43
C SER A 732 21.97 -18.98 0.45
N VAL A 733 21.58 -20.08 -0.19
CA VAL A 733 21.33 -21.34 0.50
C VAL A 733 22.58 -21.89 1.18
N GLY A 734 23.78 -21.50 0.72
CA GLY A 734 25.05 -21.89 1.34
C GLY A 734 25.25 -21.33 2.76
N ASN A 735 24.45 -20.36 3.18
CA ASN A 735 24.45 -19.85 4.56
C ASN A 735 23.39 -20.52 5.45
N ASP A 736 22.57 -21.40 4.90
CA ASP A 736 21.57 -22.15 5.66
C ASP A 736 22.20 -23.46 6.19
N PRO A 737 22.42 -23.56 7.51
CA PRO A 737 23.07 -24.72 8.10
C PRO A 737 22.22 -25.99 8.06
N GLU A 738 20.90 -25.86 7.91
CA GLU A 738 19.95 -26.99 7.87
C GLU A 738 19.60 -27.42 6.44
N TRP A 739 20.12 -26.73 5.42
CA TRP A 739 19.71 -26.98 4.02
C TRP A 739 19.98 -28.41 3.56
N ARG A 740 21.06 -29.03 4.06
CA ARG A 740 21.40 -30.43 3.77
C ARG A 740 20.45 -31.42 4.44
N ASP A 741 19.93 -31.07 5.62
CA ASP A 741 19.12 -31.94 6.48
C ASP A 741 17.61 -31.82 6.17
N ASN A 742 17.16 -30.64 5.71
CA ASN A 742 15.76 -30.36 5.33
C ASN A 742 15.39 -30.82 3.90
N GLY A 743 16.16 -31.72 3.29
CA GLY A 743 15.89 -32.24 1.94
C GLY A 743 16.54 -31.46 0.80
N GLY A 744 16.78 -30.15 0.95
CA GLY A 744 17.53 -29.30 0.01
C GLY A 744 17.15 -29.49 -1.47
N LEU A 745 18.05 -29.13 -2.38
CA LEU A 745 18.00 -29.58 -3.77
C LEU A 745 19.15 -30.57 -3.99
N PRO A 746 18.89 -31.89 -4.11
CA PRO A 746 19.95 -32.90 -4.18
C PRO A 746 21.01 -32.64 -5.26
N GLN A 747 20.61 -32.11 -6.42
CA GLN A 747 21.53 -31.76 -7.52
C GLN A 747 22.45 -30.56 -7.23
N TYR A 748 22.22 -29.78 -6.16
CA TYR A 748 23.02 -28.60 -5.79
C TYR A 748 23.76 -28.78 -4.45
N ARG A 749 23.92 -30.02 -3.97
CA ARG A 749 24.70 -30.32 -2.74
C ARG A 749 26.16 -29.88 -2.82
N ASP A 750 26.76 -29.98 -4.00
CA ASP A 750 28.15 -29.56 -4.24
C ASP A 750 28.29 -28.04 -4.17
N TYR A 751 27.27 -27.29 -4.62
CA TYR A 751 27.23 -25.83 -4.50
C TYR A 751 27.21 -25.39 -3.03
N TRP A 752 26.39 -26.02 -2.18
CA TRP A 752 26.33 -25.64 -0.76
C TRP A 752 27.69 -25.83 -0.08
N THR A 753 28.39 -26.93 -0.38
CA THR A 753 29.71 -27.22 0.21
C THR A 753 30.77 -26.23 -0.27
N SER A 754 30.82 -25.97 -1.59
CA SER A 754 31.78 -25.04 -2.18
C SER A 754 31.58 -23.60 -1.71
N TYR A 755 30.33 -23.15 -1.57
CA TYR A 755 30.01 -21.83 -1.04
C TYR A 755 30.28 -21.73 0.47
N SER A 756 29.85 -22.72 1.25
CA SER A 756 29.96 -22.71 2.72
C SER A 756 31.38 -22.54 3.23
N PHE A 757 32.36 -23.04 2.48
CA PHE A 757 33.77 -23.02 2.85
C PHE A 757 34.64 -22.40 1.75
N GLY A 758 34.03 -21.62 0.85
CA GLY A 758 34.67 -20.93 -0.27
C GLY A 758 35.53 -19.73 0.16
N GLU A 759 35.94 -18.87 -0.77
CA GLU A 759 36.71 -17.68 -0.44
C GLU A 759 35.88 -16.61 0.27
N LEU A 760 36.54 -15.73 1.03
CA LEU A 760 35.86 -14.66 1.78
C LEU A 760 35.40 -13.55 0.83
N THR A 761 34.10 -13.20 0.90
CA THR A 761 33.55 -11.97 0.30
C THR A 761 34.12 -10.72 1.00
N GLU A 762 33.94 -9.52 0.42
CA GLU A 762 34.44 -8.27 1.02
C GLU A 762 33.81 -7.98 2.40
N VAL A 763 32.53 -8.33 2.58
CA VAL A 763 31.87 -8.28 3.89
C VAL A 763 32.56 -9.22 4.88
N ALA A 764 32.94 -10.41 4.45
CA ALA A 764 33.60 -11.39 5.30
C ALA A 764 35.07 -11.04 5.61
N LYS A 765 35.79 -10.40 4.67
CA LYS A 765 37.13 -9.84 4.90
C LYS A 765 37.09 -8.72 5.93
N THR A 766 36.17 -7.76 5.78
CA THR A 766 35.97 -6.70 6.77
C THR A 766 35.63 -7.27 8.15
N ARG A 767 34.82 -8.33 8.21
CA ARG A 767 34.53 -9.06 9.45
C ARG A 767 35.78 -9.70 10.06
N LYS A 768 36.63 -10.31 9.23
CA LYS A 768 37.90 -10.90 9.66
C LYS A 768 38.81 -9.84 10.30
N ASP A 769 39.00 -8.69 9.66
CA ASP A 769 39.82 -7.59 10.20
C ASP A 769 39.37 -7.16 11.60
N ILE A 770 38.05 -7.07 11.81
CA ILE A 770 37.46 -6.72 13.10
C ILE A 770 37.71 -7.84 14.12
N LEU A 771 37.50 -9.10 13.74
CA LEU A 771 37.71 -10.24 14.60
C LEU A 771 39.18 -10.36 15.03
N GLU A 772 40.14 -10.12 14.13
CA GLU A 772 41.58 -10.19 14.42
C GLU A 772 42.00 -9.18 15.49
N LYS A 773 41.39 -7.98 15.50
CA LYS A 773 41.60 -6.99 16.57
C LYS A 773 40.84 -7.31 17.85
N LEU A 774 39.64 -7.87 17.73
CA LEU A 774 38.70 -8.05 18.84
C LEU A 774 38.98 -9.31 19.66
N VAL A 775 39.11 -10.47 18.99
CA VAL A 775 39.22 -11.80 19.63
C VAL A 775 40.37 -11.89 20.64
N PRO A 776 41.57 -11.33 20.42
CA PRO A 776 42.64 -11.35 21.41
C PRO A 776 42.29 -10.68 22.75
N ARG A 777 41.33 -9.75 22.76
CA ARG A 777 40.85 -9.03 23.95
C ARG A 777 39.70 -9.74 24.65
N LEU A 778 39.18 -10.84 24.08
CA LEU A 778 38.06 -11.60 24.63
C LEU A 778 38.55 -12.78 25.48
N LYS A 779 37.66 -13.33 26.31
CA LYS A 779 37.95 -14.51 27.15
C LYS A 779 38.43 -15.74 26.36
N ILE A 780 38.02 -15.83 25.10
CA ILE A 780 38.41 -16.93 24.18
C ILE A 780 39.78 -16.72 23.52
N GLY A 781 40.44 -15.57 23.70
CA GLY A 781 41.66 -15.22 22.96
C GLY A 781 42.81 -16.21 23.13
N LYS A 782 42.88 -16.93 24.27
CA LYS A 782 43.92 -17.94 24.53
C LYS A 782 43.69 -19.27 23.78
N VAL A 783 42.47 -19.52 23.32
CA VAL A 783 42.07 -20.76 22.65
C VAL A 783 41.63 -20.51 21.20
N ALA A 784 41.76 -19.28 20.72
CA ALA A 784 41.34 -18.86 19.39
C ALA A 784 42.55 -18.45 18.55
N SER A 785 42.56 -18.85 17.28
CA SER A 785 43.56 -18.43 16.29
C SER A 785 42.92 -18.26 14.91
N PHE A 786 43.55 -17.50 14.03
CA PHE A 786 43.09 -17.32 12.65
C PHE A 786 43.91 -18.18 11.70
N GLU A 787 43.23 -18.94 10.83
CA GLU A 787 43.86 -19.79 9.82
C GLU A 787 43.15 -19.55 8.47
N GLY A 788 43.77 -18.74 7.61
CA GLY A 788 43.19 -18.35 6.32
C GLY A 788 41.82 -17.68 6.48
N LYS A 789 40.76 -18.40 6.09
CA LYS A 789 39.35 -17.98 6.11
C LYS A 789 38.56 -18.45 7.34
N PHE A 790 39.23 -19.09 8.29
CA PHE A 790 38.62 -19.66 9.48
C PHE A 790 39.07 -18.96 10.76
N LEU A 791 38.14 -18.81 11.70
CA LEU A 791 38.42 -18.64 13.12
C LEU A 791 38.49 -20.03 13.75
N LYS A 792 39.68 -20.46 14.15
CA LYS A 792 39.94 -21.76 14.78
C LYS A 792 39.80 -21.64 16.29
N ILE A 793 39.03 -22.53 16.90
CA ILE A 793 38.76 -22.57 18.34
C ILE A 793 39.17 -23.94 18.88
N LYS A 794 40.09 -23.97 19.83
CA LYS A 794 40.49 -25.17 20.56
C LYS A 794 39.59 -25.34 21.79
N GLY A 795 38.53 -26.14 21.65
CA GLY A 795 37.69 -26.56 22.78
C GLY A 795 38.39 -27.61 23.65
N LYS A 796 37.66 -28.17 24.62
CA LYS A 796 38.14 -29.27 25.47
C LYS A 796 37.85 -30.65 24.89
N LYS A 797 36.86 -30.78 24.01
CA LYS A 797 36.51 -32.02 23.30
C LYS A 797 37.11 -32.08 21.90
N ARG A 798 36.99 -31.01 21.11
CA ARG A 798 37.52 -30.95 19.72
C ARG A 798 38.14 -29.59 19.38
N VAL A 799 38.77 -29.53 18.21
CA VAL A 799 39.16 -28.28 17.56
C VAL A 799 38.16 -27.96 16.44
N TYR A 800 37.70 -26.72 16.41
CA TYR A 800 36.65 -26.25 15.52
C TYR A 800 37.17 -25.16 14.59
N LYS A 801 36.81 -25.22 13.31
CA LYS A 801 37.10 -24.19 12.31
C LYS A 801 35.80 -23.51 11.90
N ILE A 802 35.58 -22.28 12.36
CA ILE A 802 34.40 -21.48 12.01
C ILE A 802 34.73 -20.64 10.79
N HIS A 803 34.04 -20.89 9.66
CA HIS A 803 34.24 -20.11 8.45
C HIS A 803 33.74 -18.68 8.67
N ILE A 804 34.58 -17.67 8.45
CA ILE A 804 34.26 -16.28 8.82
C ILE A 804 33.13 -15.72 7.94
N GLY A 805 33.01 -16.18 6.70
CA GLY A 805 31.96 -15.76 5.76
C GLY A 805 30.59 -16.35 6.09
N SER A 806 30.46 -17.67 5.95
CA SER A 806 29.20 -18.42 6.09
C SER A 806 28.80 -18.71 7.53
N THR A 807 29.75 -18.58 8.47
CA THR A 807 29.63 -18.99 9.88
C THR A 807 29.53 -20.50 10.11
N ASN A 808 29.64 -21.32 9.06
CA ASN A 808 29.59 -22.79 9.15
C ASN A 808 30.85 -23.35 9.82
N ILE A 809 30.73 -24.50 10.48
CA ILE A 809 31.76 -25.04 11.37
C ILE A 809 32.24 -26.39 10.85
N LEU A 810 33.55 -26.58 10.83
CA LEU A 810 34.20 -27.88 10.62
C LEU A 810 34.88 -28.34 11.93
N MET A 811 34.95 -29.65 12.15
CA MET A 811 35.61 -30.28 13.29
C MET A 811 36.86 -31.03 12.83
N GLU A 812 38.01 -30.77 13.45
CA GLU A 812 39.23 -31.55 13.22
C GLU A 812 39.15 -32.91 13.94
N PRO A 813 39.87 -33.94 13.42
CA PRO A 813 40.88 -33.89 12.36
C PRO A 813 40.39 -34.10 10.92
N ASN A 814 39.14 -34.52 10.72
CA ASN A 814 38.61 -34.94 9.41
C ASN A 814 37.72 -33.90 8.70
N ASP A 815 37.66 -32.68 9.24
CA ASP A 815 36.80 -31.59 8.75
C ASP A 815 35.33 -32.00 8.63
N GLU A 816 34.83 -32.69 9.65
CA GLU A 816 33.41 -33.01 9.77
C GLU A 816 32.58 -31.75 10.02
N TYR A 817 31.51 -31.58 9.24
CA TYR A 817 30.60 -30.47 9.40
C TYR A 817 29.82 -30.58 10.73
N LEU A 818 29.80 -29.47 11.48
CA LEU A 818 29.01 -29.33 12.71
C LEU A 818 27.88 -28.31 12.49
N CYS A 819 26.64 -28.79 12.52
CA CYS A 819 25.46 -27.94 12.39
C CYS A 819 25.06 -27.36 13.75
N ILE A 820 25.14 -26.03 13.87
CA ILE A 820 24.65 -25.27 15.04
C ILE A 820 23.69 -24.20 14.56
N VAL A 821 22.41 -24.37 14.92
CA VAL A 821 21.33 -23.44 14.61
C VAL A 821 21.20 -22.42 15.75
N PRO A 822 21.34 -21.11 15.48
CA PRO A 822 21.14 -20.09 16.50
C PRO A 822 19.68 -20.06 16.96
N ALA A 823 19.42 -20.12 18.28
CA ALA A 823 18.09 -19.87 18.82
C ALA A 823 17.57 -18.49 18.39
N ARG A 824 16.27 -18.37 18.08
CA ARG A 824 15.63 -17.08 17.73
C ARG A 824 15.60 -16.16 18.97
N GLY A 825 16.66 -15.39 19.20
CA GLY A 825 16.78 -14.45 20.33
C GLY A 825 18.07 -13.61 20.31
N LYS A 826 18.16 -12.59 21.17
CA LYS A 826 19.37 -11.75 21.32
C LYS A 826 20.57 -12.61 21.72
N ALA A 827 21.70 -12.46 21.03
CA ALA A 827 22.97 -13.05 21.43
C ALA A 827 23.39 -12.46 22.80
N VAL A 828 23.36 -13.29 23.84
CA VAL A 828 23.52 -12.88 25.25
C VAL A 828 24.99 -12.55 25.60
N ASN A 829 25.96 -12.96 24.80
CA ASN A 829 27.39 -12.94 25.17
C ASN A 829 28.22 -11.79 24.58
N THR A 830 27.63 -10.81 23.88
CA THR A 830 28.36 -9.69 23.26
C THR A 830 28.01 -8.31 23.81
N GLU A 831 27.17 -8.19 24.85
CA GLU A 831 26.66 -6.89 25.33
C GLU A 831 27.74 -5.94 25.89
N ASN A 832 28.90 -6.45 26.31
CA ASN A 832 30.00 -5.64 26.89
C ASN A 832 31.20 -5.44 25.94
N VAL A 833 31.06 -5.79 24.66
CA VAL A 833 32.15 -5.67 23.69
C VAL A 833 31.83 -4.52 22.74
N PHE A 834 32.71 -3.50 22.71
CA PHE A 834 32.58 -2.41 21.76
C PHE A 834 32.67 -2.93 20.33
N LEU A 835 31.66 -2.61 19.52
CA LEU A 835 31.65 -2.82 18.08
C LEU A 835 31.63 -1.46 17.40
N PRO A 836 32.48 -1.20 16.40
CA PRO A 836 32.63 0.14 15.82
C PRO A 836 31.40 0.61 15.01
N PHE A 837 30.44 -0.28 14.75
CA PHE A 837 29.21 0.05 14.03
C PHE A 837 28.06 -0.93 14.36
N GLU A 838 26.86 -0.61 13.89
CA GLU A 838 25.69 -1.49 13.99
C GLU A 838 25.41 -2.32 12.73
N GLY A 839 24.90 -3.54 12.93
CA GLY A 839 24.17 -4.29 11.87
C GLY A 839 24.86 -5.51 11.25
N ASP A 840 26.05 -5.94 11.70
CA ASP A 840 26.67 -7.18 11.18
C ASP A 840 26.27 -8.41 12.01
N ARG A 841 25.20 -9.08 11.56
CA ARG A 841 24.71 -10.30 12.18
C ARG A 841 25.72 -11.45 12.07
N GLY A 842 26.46 -11.55 10.98
CA GLY A 842 27.47 -12.59 10.76
C GLY A 842 28.57 -12.54 11.81
N LEU A 843 29.08 -11.34 12.11
CA LEU A 843 30.05 -11.11 13.19
C LEU A 843 29.54 -11.64 14.54
N SER A 844 28.30 -11.30 14.87
CA SER A 844 27.65 -11.74 16.13
C SER A 844 27.51 -13.26 16.19
N LEU A 845 27.18 -13.91 15.06
CA LEU A 845 27.05 -15.36 14.96
C LEU A 845 28.40 -16.07 15.10
N VAL A 846 29.45 -15.59 14.45
CA VAL A 846 30.81 -16.13 14.58
C VAL A 846 31.26 -16.06 16.03
N LEU A 847 31.10 -14.90 16.69
CA LEU A 847 31.45 -14.74 18.10
C LEU A 847 30.62 -15.67 19.00
N SER A 848 29.30 -15.73 18.80
CA SER A 848 28.42 -16.61 19.59
C SER A 848 28.82 -18.09 19.48
N LYS A 849 29.12 -18.56 18.27
CA LYS A 849 29.61 -19.92 18.02
C LYS A 849 30.99 -20.13 18.66
N ALA A 850 31.90 -19.17 18.53
CA ALA A 850 33.23 -19.25 19.12
C ALA A 850 33.20 -19.36 20.65
N PHE A 851 32.36 -18.55 21.33
CA PHE A 851 32.17 -18.65 22.78
C PHE A 851 31.57 -19.99 23.21
N LEU A 852 30.57 -20.48 22.48
CA LEU A 852 29.95 -21.79 22.75
C LEU A 852 30.97 -22.93 22.64
N LEU A 853 31.77 -22.92 21.57
CA LEU A 853 32.72 -23.99 21.23
C LEU A 853 34.00 -23.94 22.07
N ALA A 854 34.39 -22.77 22.59
CA ALA A 854 35.49 -22.66 23.53
C ALA A 854 35.20 -23.36 24.88
N ASP A 855 33.93 -23.50 25.23
CA ASP A 855 33.42 -24.18 26.42
C ASP A 855 32.59 -25.45 26.01
N ASP A 856 33.06 -26.20 25.01
CA ASP A 856 32.36 -27.37 24.45
C ASP A 856 32.04 -28.48 25.49
N ASP A 857 32.75 -28.53 26.61
CA ASP A 857 32.49 -29.42 27.74
C ASP A 857 31.21 -29.06 28.51
N LYS A 858 30.78 -27.79 28.44
CA LYS A 858 29.59 -27.27 29.12
C LYS A 858 28.33 -27.28 28.25
N ILE A 859 28.44 -27.65 26.98
CA ILE A 859 27.28 -27.77 26.09
C ILE A 859 26.36 -28.88 26.59
N THR A 860 25.09 -28.56 26.84
CA THR A 860 24.06 -29.52 27.29
C THR A 860 23.09 -29.93 26.18
N ASP A 861 23.10 -29.24 25.05
CA ASP A 861 22.22 -29.54 23.92
C ASP A 861 22.60 -30.89 23.30
N THR A 862 21.69 -31.87 23.39
CA THR A 862 21.92 -33.23 22.91
C THR A 862 22.06 -33.31 21.39
N THR A 863 21.47 -32.38 20.64
CA THR A 863 21.59 -32.32 19.18
C THR A 863 22.99 -31.90 18.74
N ILE A 864 23.65 -31.03 19.50
CA ILE A 864 25.03 -30.61 19.25
C ILE A 864 26.02 -31.67 19.77
N LEU A 865 25.80 -32.18 20.99
CA LEU A 865 26.67 -33.19 21.59
C LEU A 865 26.74 -34.48 20.77
N SER A 866 25.61 -34.93 20.22
CA SER A 866 25.58 -36.13 19.38
C SER A 866 26.40 -35.98 18.10
N GLN A 867 26.56 -34.76 17.58
CA GLN A 867 27.42 -34.47 16.42
C GLN A 867 28.90 -34.40 16.82
N ILE A 868 29.24 -33.74 17.94
CA ILE A 868 30.62 -33.62 18.43
C ILE A 868 31.23 -34.98 18.81
N ASN A 869 30.39 -35.92 19.28
CA ASN A 869 30.83 -37.23 19.75
C ASN A 869 30.85 -38.32 18.67
N ARG A 870 30.45 -38.02 17.42
CA ARG A 870 30.64 -38.92 16.27
C ARG A 870 32.11 -38.91 15.89
#